data_AF-A0A2P5A0C7-F1
#
_entry.id   AF-A0A2P5A0C7-F1
#
_cell.length_a   1.000
_cell.length_b   1.000
_cell.length_c   1.000
_cell.angle_alpha   90.00
_cell.angle_beta   90.00
_cell.angle_gamma   90.00
#
_symmetry.space_group_name_H-M   'P 1'
#
loop_
_entity.id
_entity.type
_entity.pdbx_description
1 polymer ?
#
loop_
_entity_poly.entity_id
_entity_poly.type
_entity_poly.pdbx_seq_one_letter_code
_entity_poly.pdbx_strand_id
1 'polypeptide(L)'
;MARGVSGSESARRRQFSSCDYCRRKRIACDASQLQGRHHASSSGSDAGSPSPQVQCTNCSKRALPCTYEWIRNRGGTNTTAVRGVNRPRTRQLSRRLASDRLQTGATVIVNNSESPEEIQHHEIEPAGTAENDGYTQLIPSSELSQQIEAEALHDRLWTVFTLIFEPVLTLWTGPDCSPYVVPDHMTGLTMLQLVVSLDWANCACSTDRQIQMTHRCPRGDRAIQLALISAVHAFSCRWLPLVADDTIDTQQLLVLSTHLWNDAKSRVMAVFDKLSYQTVLALYLFGLTPVSGEASIDTENAHSAGEVSIDMALRQIHRLRVKRRDFRFSGTGLSVGKNDGEGPNDYASVNEDFIHAENMMYWAGVVFDTSSSMTRGCPSILCSGVFGFEGEPVFCLMKARVQLFHESTETWRQNEFVPTSHDTLYIVHRASTWKGYVWKLIGVLREAMNHGYGESVIARLQFLIAEALNRFDRTFKPLLAACERHIMYFSKDARLCYYLLQLHYHMGLLLLCTLAASIERMDIVPNFDAVRRESVHVIFSTISFGLSCQVALGKSETRRSRKLYSLISLDPYPHHILASLQLAAKVLLIYLKRDEIAQDAFDSFCRIVFDALDELPQCLQSVQRVRKLLHDSLNDTSSDTLRRPAMGLARQQRQQITRNEHENGNEYIPGEESYGDITGSDHLGSFVTKIDEAGHRCQAKTLFARPPIVLGTNS
;
A
#
# COMPACT_ATOMS: atom_id res chain seq x y z
N MET A 1 42.42 3.71 41.04
CA MET A 1 42.79 2.41 41.66
C MET A 1 41.69 2.00 42.63
N ALA A 2 41.43 0.70 42.71
CA ALA A 2 40.17 0.08 43.11
C ALA A 2 40.09 -0.41 44.58
N ARG A 3 38.88 -0.90 44.94
CA ARG A 3 38.38 -1.62 46.14
C ARG A 3 37.53 -0.71 47.04
N GLY A 4 36.28 -0.99 47.40
CA GLY A 4 35.45 -2.20 47.34
C GLY A 4 34.79 -2.38 48.72
N VAL A 5 33.48 -2.13 48.86
CA VAL A 5 32.66 -2.54 50.01
C VAL A 5 31.25 -2.91 49.53
N SER A 6 30.78 -4.05 50.02
CA SER A 6 29.56 -4.79 49.73
C SER A 6 28.36 -4.37 50.59
N GLY A 7 27.17 -4.31 49.98
CA GLY A 7 25.85 -4.54 50.61
C GLY A 7 25.36 -3.48 51.61
N SER A 8 24.09 -3.11 51.71
CA SER A 8 22.85 -3.70 51.23
C SER A 8 21.74 -2.64 51.36
N GLU A 9 20.90 -2.41 50.35
CA GLU A 9 19.51 -2.04 50.60
C GLU A 9 18.61 -2.48 49.45
N SER A 10 17.48 -3.04 49.84
CA SER A 10 16.64 -3.96 49.09
C SER A 10 15.88 -3.27 47.95
N ALA A 11 16.32 -3.46 46.71
CA ALA A 11 15.44 -3.29 45.55
C ALA A 11 14.36 -4.38 45.59
N ARG A 12 13.11 -3.99 45.89
CA ARG A 12 11.94 -4.88 45.97
C ARG A 12 11.85 -5.78 44.73
N ARG A 13 12.16 -7.06 44.93
CA ARG A 13 12.02 -8.13 43.93
C ARG A 13 10.53 -8.38 43.62
N ARG A 14 10.01 -7.84 42.51
CA ARG A 14 8.67 -8.17 41.97
C ARG A 14 8.81 -9.22 40.88
N GLN A 15 8.66 -10.50 41.23
CA GLN A 15 8.77 -11.63 40.29
C GLN A 15 7.78 -12.71 40.72
N PHE A 16 6.84 -13.07 39.83
CA PHE A 16 5.70 -13.92 40.18
C PHE A 16 5.65 -15.27 39.44
N SER A 17 6.55 -15.55 38.49
CA SER A 17 6.36 -16.73 37.60
C SER A 17 7.61 -17.47 37.12
N SER A 18 8.85 -17.08 37.45
CA SER A 18 10.06 -17.77 36.95
C SER A 18 11.28 -17.64 37.87
N CYS A 19 12.08 -18.71 37.97
CA CYS A 19 13.36 -18.68 38.71
C CYS A 19 14.44 -17.85 37.98
N ASP A 20 15.49 -17.45 38.72
CA ASP A 20 16.54 -16.57 38.17
C ASP A 20 17.32 -17.20 37.02
N TYR A 21 17.54 -18.50 37.09
CA TYR A 21 18.28 -19.22 36.06
C TYR A 21 17.52 -19.18 34.73
N CYS A 22 16.25 -19.57 34.75
CA CYS A 22 15.35 -19.48 33.58
C CYS A 22 15.27 -18.05 33.05
N ARG A 23 15.18 -17.05 33.93
CA ARG A 23 15.17 -15.63 33.55
C ARG A 23 16.45 -15.20 32.84
N ARG A 24 17.62 -15.49 33.41
CA ARG A 24 18.92 -15.13 32.82
C ARG A 24 19.13 -15.78 31.45
N LYS A 25 18.60 -16.99 31.27
CA LYS A 25 18.69 -17.72 30.00
C LYS A 25 17.55 -17.43 29.04
N ARG A 26 16.59 -16.55 29.40
CA ARG A 26 15.39 -16.24 28.61
C ARG A 26 14.61 -17.49 28.18
N ILE A 27 14.54 -18.50 29.05
CA ILE A 27 13.78 -19.74 28.84
C ILE A 27 12.63 -19.84 29.85
N ALA A 28 11.56 -20.55 29.49
CA ALA A 28 10.41 -20.73 30.37
C ALA A 28 10.77 -21.51 31.65
N CYS A 29 10.07 -21.21 32.74
CA CYS A 29 10.18 -21.93 34.01
C CYS A 29 8.87 -22.69 34.26
N ASP A 30 8.95 -24.00 34.39
CA ASP A 30 7.80 -24.91 34.59
C ASP A 30 7.59 -25.31 36.06
N ALA A 31 8.32 -24.70 37.00
CA ALA A 31 8.22 -25.02 38.42
C ALA A 31 6.80 -24.86 38.99
N SER A 32 6.03 -23.85 38.56
CA SER A 32 4.64 -23.64 39.00
C SER A 32 3.68 -24.74 38.53
N GLN A 33 3.88 -25.24 37.31
CA GLN A 33 3.07 -26.32 36.73
C GLN A 33 3.37 -27.67 37.38
N LEU A 34 4.66 -27.94 37.66
CA LEU A 34 5.08 -29.12 38.40
C LEU A 34 4.50 -29.13 39.82
N GLN A 35 4.46 -27.96 40.49
CA GLN A 35 3.82 -27.83 41.79
C GLN A 35 2.30 -28.12 41.74
N GLY A 36 1.59 -27.61 40.73
CA GLY A 36 0.16 -27.88 40.54
C GLY A 36 -0.16 -29.37 40.36
N ARG A 37 0.75 -30.12 39.70
CA ARG A 37 0.63 -31.58 39.55
C ARG A 37 0.91 -32.34 40.85
N HIS A 38 1.87 -31.88 41.67
CA HIS A 38 2.15 -32.48 42.97
C HIS A 38 1.01 -32.27 43.97
N HIS A 39 0.38 -31.08 44.00
CA HIS A 39 -0.78 -30.84 44.89
C HIS A 39 -2.05 -31.59 44.45
N ALA A 40 -2.23 -31.86 43.16
CA ALA A 40 -3.35 -32.66 42.65
C ALA A 40 -3.21 -34.16 42.91
N SER A 41 -1.99 -34.64 43.22
CA SER A 41 -1.69 -36.07 43.47
C SER A 41 -1.50 -36.42 44.95
N SER A 42 -1.46 -35.42 45.84
CA SER A 42 -1.33 -35.62 47.29
C SER A 42 -2.64 -35.26 48.02
N SER A 43 -3.66 -36.09 47.86
CA SER A 43 -4.80 -36.15 48.78
C SER A 43 -4.72 -37.47 49.55
N GLY A 44 -3.77 -37.53 50.48
CA GLY A 44 -3.51 -38.69 51.33
C GLY A 44 -2.44 -38.32 52.36
N SER A 45 -2.82 -38.40 53.62
CA SER A 45 -2.09 -38.08 54.84
C SER A 45 -0.70 -38.73 54.93
N ASP A 46 0.33 -37.92 55.21
CA ASP A 46 1.29 -38.19 56.30
C ASP A 46 2.13 -36.95 56.62
N ALA A 47 2.06 -36.54 57.89
CA ALA A 47 2.83 -35.45 58.46
C ALA A 47 4.21 -35.97 58.89
N GLY A 48 5.30 -35.33 58.43
CA GLY A 48 6.62 -35.53 59.03
C GLY A 48 7.84 -35.54 58.10
N SER A 49 7.67 -35.52 56.77
CA SER A 49 8.82 -35.51 55.84
C SER A 49 9.07 -34.11 55.25
N PRO A 50 10.34 -33.66 55.11
CA PRO A 50 10.64 -32.37 54.50
C PRO A 50 10.11 -32.34 53.06
N SER A 51 9.27 -31.34 52.76
CA SER A 51 8.61 -31.19 51.46
C SER A 51 9.62 -31.33 50.31
N PRO A 52 9.34 -32.13 49.27
CA PRO A 52 10.25 -32.24 48.13
C PRO A 52 10.45 -30.85 47.52
N GLN A 53 11.70 -30.42 47.42
CA GLN A 53 12.07 -29.16 46.79
C GLN A 53 11.58 -29.17 45.33
N VAL A 54 10.59 -28.33 45.03
CA VAL A 54 10.10 -28.17 43.65
C VAL A 54 11.18 -27.46 42.84
N GLN A 55 11.85 -28.21 41.95
CA GLN A 55 12.80 -27.69 40.99
C GLN A 55 12.19 -27.68 39.59
N CYS A 56 12.40 -26.61 38.82
CA CYS A 56 12.00 -26.60 37.40
C CYS A 56 12.85 -27.60 36.61
N THR A 57 12.31 -28.13 35.50
CA THR A 57 13.00 -29.12 34.66
C THR A 57 14.35 -28.59 34.15
N ASN A 58 14.44 -27.29 33.91
CA ASN A 58 15.68 -26.64 33.45
C ASN A 58 16.78 -26.54 34.52
N CYS A 59 16.41 -26.31 35.78
CA CYS A 59 17.33 -26.33 36.91
C CYS A 59 17.73 -27.76 37.27
N SER A 60 16.76 -28.68 37.26
CA SER A 60 16.97 -30.11 37.52
C SER A 60 17.95 -30.74 36.51
N LYS A 61 17.73 -30.55 35.19
CA LYS A 61 18.62 -31.05 34.13
C LYS A 61 20.07 -30.57 34.25
N ARG A 62 20.30 -29.46 34.95
CA ARG A 62 21.63 -28.85 35.09
C ARG A 62 22.20 -28.97 36.51
N ALA A 63 21.52 -29.70 37.40
CA ALA A 63 21.88 -29.83 38.80
C ALA A 63 22.11 -28.47 39.51
N LEU A 64 21.35 -27.44 39.13
CA LEU A 64 21.42 -26.10 39.73
C LEU A 64 20.28 -25.89 40.72
N PRO A 65 20.52 -25.21 41.86
CA PRO A 65 19.45 -24.91 42.82
C PRO A 65 18.41 -23.98 42.17
N CYS A 66 17.14 -24.37 42.26
CA CYS A 66 16.05 -23.60 41.69
C CYS A 66 15.60 -22.51 42.67
N THR A 67 15.74 -21.23 42.29
CA THR A 67 15.32 -20.11 43.15
C THR A 67 13.80 -19.86 43.15
N TYR A 68 13.01 -20.77 42.56
CA TYR A 68 11.55 -20.69 42.57
C TYR A 68 10.96 -20.80 43.99
N GLU A 69 11.64 -21.52 44.90
CA GLU A 69 11.21 -21.64 46.30
C GLU A 69 11.11 -20.27 47.03
N TRP A 70 11.94 -19.30 46.63
CA TRP A 70 11.87 -17.92 47.14
C TRP A 70 10.60 -17.18 46.71
N ILE A 71 9.99 -17.59 45.58
CA ILE A 71 8.70 -17.06 45.09
C ILE A 71 7.56 -17.70 45.88
N ARG A 72 7.66 -19.01 46.20
CA ARG A 72 6.68 -19.74 47.02
C ARG A 72 6.44 -19.09 48.38
N ASN A 73 7.52 -18.73 49.09
CA ASN A 73 7.42 -18.23 50.46
C ASN A 73 6.84 -16.79 50.56
N ARG A 74 6.66 -16.07 49.44
CA ARG A 74 6.03 -14.73 49.40
C ARG A 74 4.58 -14.72 48.88
N GLY A 75 4.10 -15.82 48.28
CA GLY A 75 2.73 -15.91 47.73
C GLY A 75 1.64 -16.23 48.75
N GLY A 76 1.98 -16.38 50.03
CA GLY A 76 1.07 -16.84 51.08
C GLY A 76 0.15 -15.79 51.72
N THR A 77 0.20 -14.52 51.31
CA THR A 77 -0.67 -13.47 51.86
C THR A 77 -1.48 -12.77 50.76
N ASN A 78 -2.78 -13.10 50.74
CA ASN A 78 -3.91 -12.35 50.20
C ASN A 78 -3.90 -11.99 48.70
N THR A 79 -4.64 -12.80 47.92
CA THR A 79 -5.73 -12.27 47.07
C THR A 79 -6.66 -13.41 46.66
N THR A 80 -7.89 -13.31 47.15
CA THR A 80 -9.02 -14.22 46.95
C THR A 80 -9.45 -14.29 45.49
N ALA A 81 -9.75 -15.52 45.07
CA ALA A 81 -10.33 -15.90 43.81
C ALA A 81 -11.70 -15.24 43.56
N VAL A 82 -11.91 -14.72 42.35
CA VAL A 82 -13.24 -14.59 41.76
C VAL A 82 -13.43 -15.78 40.83
N ARG A 83 -14.27 -16.70 41.29
CA ARG A 83 -14.76 -17.89 40.58
C ARG A 83 -15.53 -17.48 39.33
N GLY A 84 -15.30 -18.23 38.25
CA GLY A 84 -16.17 -18.25 37.07
C GLY A 84 -17.57 -18.73 37.43
N VAL A 85 -18.57 -18.03 36.89
CA VAL A 85 -19.98 -18.43 36.94
C VAL A 85 -20.37 -18.99 35.57
N ASN A 86 -20.87 -20.22 35.60
CA ASN A 86 -21.47 -20.98 34.51
C ASN A 86 -22.66 -20.25 33.88
N ARG A 87 -22.83 -20.37 32.56
CA ARG A 87 -24.14 -20.32 31.87
C ARG A 87 -24.24 -21.40 30.79
N PRO A 88 -25.44 -21.92 30.49
CA PRO A 88 -25.64 -23.34 30.23
C PRO A 88 -25.78 -23.68 28.74
N ARG A 89 -25.44 -24.93 28.42
CA ARG A 89 -25.84 -25.66 27.22
C ARG A 89 -27.34 -25.97 27.30
N THR A 90 -28.09 -25.64 26.23
CA THR A 90 -29.37 -26.29 25.95
C THR A 90 -29.26 -27.00 24.60
N ARG A 91 -29.19 -28.33 24.65
CA ARG A 91 -29.52 -29.23 23.54
C ARG A 91 -31.04 -29.33 23.48
N GLN A 92 -31.64 -29.14 22.29
CA GLN A 92 -32.91 -29.79 21.97
C GLN A 92 -32.85 -30.36 20.56
N LEU A 93 -33.12 -31.66 20.48
CA LEU A 93 -33.23 -32.50 19.30
C LEU A 93 -34.73 -32.67 18.98
N SER A 94 -35.03 -32.60 17.68
CA SER A 94 -36.11 -33.26 16.95
C SER A 94 -37.58 -32.99 17.31
N ARG A 95 -38.34 -32.53 16.31
CA ARG A 95 -39.48 -33.30 15.77
C ARG A 95 -39.74 -32.99 14.28
N ARG A 96 -39.78 -34.07 13.51
CA ARG A 96 -40.28 -34.19 12.13
C ARG A 96 -41.80 -34.03 12.11
N LEU A 97 -42.34 -33.46 11.04
CA LEU A 97 -43.56 -33.96 10.38
C LEU A 97 -43.42 -33.74 8.87
N ALA A 98 -43.95 -34.69 8.11
CA ALA A 98 -43.79 -34.94 6.69
C ALA A 98 -45.10 -34.73 5.91
N SER A 99 -45.04 -35.03 4.61
CA SER A 99 -46.07 -35.01 3.54
C SER A 99 -46.30 -33.65 2.86
N ASP A 100 -46.41 -33.55 1.53
CA ASP A 100 -46.60 -34.60 0.53
C ASP A 100 -46.14 -34.20 -0.88
N ARG A 101 -45.90 -35.22 -1.70
CA ARG A 101 -45.59 -35.19 -3.13
C ARG A 101 -46.83 -34.84 -3.98
N LEU A 102 -46.59 -34.33 -5.18
CA LEU A 102 -47.22 -34.86 -6.40
C LEU A 102 -46.29 -34.66 -7.62
N GLN A 103 -46.10 -35.77 -8.33
CA GLN A 103 -45.40 -35.95 -9.60
C GLN A 103 -46.44 -36.08 -10.72
N THR A 104 -46.07 -35.63 -11.92
CA THR A 104 -46.44 -36.19 -13.24
C THR A 104 -45.39 -35.63 -14.22
N GLY A 105 -44.52 -36.41 -14.88
CA GLY A 105 -44.77 -37.38 -15.96
C GLY A 105 -45.05 -36.60 -17.27
N ALA A 106 -44.27 -36.64 -18.36
CA ALA A 106 -43.84 -37.81 -19.12
C ALA A 106 -42.76 -37.50 -20.21
N THR A 107 -41.78 -38.41 -20.31
CA THR A 107 -41.11 -39.08 -21.46
C THR A 107 -41.18 -38.60 -22.94
N VAL A 108 -39.95 -38.56 -23.57
CA VAL A 108 -39.47 -39.27 -24.81
C VAL A 108 -39.85 -38.60 -26.18
N ILE A 109 -38.96 -38.26 -27.14
CA ILE A 109 -38.25 -39.04 -28.20
C ILE A 109 -37.36 -38.03 -29.03
N VAL A 110 -36.02 -38.16 -29.14
CA VAL A 110 -35.17 -38.70 -30.26
C VAL A 110 -35.00 -37.83 -31.55
N ASN A 111 -33.72 -37.48 -31.81
CA ASN A 111 -32.92 -37.35 -33.06
C ASN A 111 -33.04 -36.20 -34.10
N ASN A 112 -31.84 -35.64 -34.33
CA ASN A 112 -31.07 -35.46 -35.59
C ASN A 112 -31.41 -34.40 -36.65
N SER A 113 -30.38 -33.54 -36.84
CA SER A 113 -29.66 -33.25 -38.10
C SER A 113 -30.25 -32.34 -39.19
N GLU A 114 -29.39 -31.39 -39.57
CA GLU A 114 -29.14 -30.82 -40.92
C GLU A 114 -30.04 -29.68 -41.47
N SER A 115 -29.34 -28.60 -41.83
CA SER A 115 -29.70 -27.46 -42.71
C SER A 115 -29.73 -27.87 -44.20
N PRO A 116 -29.86 -27.01 -45.24
CA PRO A 116 -29.99 -25.52 -45.31
C PRO A 116 -31.00 -25.00 -46.40
N GLU A 117 -30.96 -23.68 -46.66
CA GLU A 117 -31.42 -22.92 -47.87
C GLU A 117 -32.95 -22.63 -48.01
N GLU A 118 -33.45 -21.66 -48.78
CA GLU A 118 -33.26 -20.22 -49.07
C GLU A 118 -34.43 -19.87 -50.05
N ILE A 119 -34.75 -18.59 -50.29
CA ILE A 119 -35.55 -18.02 -51.43
C ILE A 119 -37.08 -17.75 -51.24
N GLN A 120 -37.39 -16.50 -50.87
CA GLN A 120 -38.11 -15.41 -51.59
C GLN A 120 -39.51 -15.52 -52.31
N HIS A 121 -40.33 -14.48 -52.02
CA HIS A 121 -41.31 -13.68 -52.82
C HIS A 121 -42.71 -14.22 -53.26
N HIS A 122 -43.81 -13.58 -52.77
CA HIS A 122 -44.64 -12.61 -53.54
C HIS A 122 -45.87 -12.06 -52.76
N GLU A 123 -46.24 -10.81 -53.09
CA GLU A 123 -47.30 -9.92 -52.57
C GLU A 123 -48.74 -10.27 -53.01
N ILE A 124 -49.77 -9.76 -52.29
CA ILE A 124 -51.00 -9.06 -52.78
C ILE A 124 -51.78 -8.47 -51.57
N GLU A 125 -52.09 -7.15 -51.64
CA GLU A 125 -52.89 -6.27 -50.75
C GLU A 125 -54.44 -6.39 -50.98
N PRO A 126 -55.34 -5.51 -50.44
CA PRO A 126 -55.62 -5.06 -49.06
C PRO A 126 -57.14 -5.10 -48.70
N ALA A 127 -57.52 -4.99 -47.41
CA ALA A 127 -58.77 -4.35 -46.97
C ALA A 127 -58.76 -4.15 -45.43
N GLY A 128 -58.88 -2.90 -44.98
CA GLY A 128 -58.85 -2.56 -43.56
C GLY A 128 -60.19 -2.77 -42.85
N THR A 129 -60.14 -2.95 -41.52
CA THR A 129 -60.85 -2.10 -40.53
C THR A 129 -60.51 -2.53 -39.08
N ALA A 130 -59.97 -1.57 -38.34
CA ALA A 130 -60.09 -1.29 -36.90
C ALA A 130 -59.89 -2.42 -35.85
N GLU A 131 -58.68 -2.41 -35.27
CA GLU A 131 -58.42 -2.23 -33.82
C GLU A 131 -59.13 -3.16 -32.82
N ASN A 132 -58.37 -4.12 -32.24
CA ASN A 132 -58.04 -4.14 -30.81
C ASN A 132 -57.01 -5.26 -30.51
N ASP A 133 -55.71 -5.02 -30.74
CA ASP A 133 -54.66 -5.94 -30.32
C ASP A 133 -53.84 -5.33 -29.17
N GLY A 134 -53.95 -5.98 -28.02
CA GLY A 134 -53.11 -5.75 -26.85
C GLY A 134 -51.66 -6.09 -27.16
N TYR A 135 -50.88 -5.09 -27.58
CA TYR A 135 -49.44 -5.16 -27.59
C TYR A 135 -48.93 -5.30 -26.16
N THR A 136 -48.59 -6.53 -25.78
CA THR A 136 -47.63 -6.77 -24.70
C THR A 136 -46.26 -6.39 -25.25
N GLN A 137 -45.88 -5.12 -25.08
CA GLN A 137 -44.50 -4.68 -25.29
C GLN A 137 -43.59 -5.49 -24.36
N LEU A 138 -42.77 -6.37 -24.95
CA LEU A 138 -41.59 -6.94 -24.31
C LEU A 138 -40.59 -5.80 -24.07
N ILE A 139 -40.69 -5.16 -22.91
CA ILE A 139 -39.66 -4.26 -22.39
C ILE A 139 -38.38 -5.09 -22.20
N PRO A 140 -37.23 -4.73 -22.82
CA PRO A 140 -35.95 -5.32 -22.46
C PRO A 140 -35.71 -5.06 -20.98
N SER A 141 -35.58 -6.12 -20.18
CA SER A 141 -35.46 -6.06 -18.72
C SER A 141 -34.36 -5.08 -18.30
N SER A 142 -34.70 -4.11 -17.44
CA SER A 142 -33.77 -3.10 -16.90
C SER A 142 -32.49 -3.70 -16.28
N GLU A 143 -32.56 -4.95 -15.82
CA GLU A 143 -31.42 -5.71 -15.30
C GLU A 143 -30.33 -6.00 -16.33
N LEU A 144 -30.69 -6.27 -17.59
CA LEU A 144 -29.72 -6.56 -18.66
C LEU A 144 -28.96 -5.29 -19.05
N SER A 145 -29.65 -4.14 -19.11
CA SER A 145 -29.00 -2.84 -19.35
C SER A 145 -27.97 -2.52 -18.25
N GLN A 146 -28.36 -2.67 -16.98
CA GLN A 146 -27.48 -2.45 -15.85
C GLN A 146 -26.27 -3.41 -15.83
N GLN A 147 -26.47 -4.64 -16.30
CA GLN A 147 -25.40 -5.64 -16.39
C GLN A 147 -24.38 -5.27 -17.48
N ILE A 148 -24.83 -4.77 -18.63
CA ILE A 148 -23.98 -4.28 -19.72
C ILE A 148 -23.21 -3.03 -19.28
N GLU A 149 -23.88 -2.09 -18.61
CA GLU A 149 -23.25 -0.88 -18.08
C GLU A 149 -22.19 -1.21 -17.02
N ALA A 150 -22.45 -2.18 -16.15
CA ALA A 150 -21.50 -2.64 -15.14
C ALA A 150 -20.25 -3.30 -15.75
N GLU A 151 -20.42 -4.12 -16.80
CA GLU A 151 -19.31 -4.72 -17.55
C GLU A 151 -18.47 -3.64 -18.26
N ALA A 152 -19.11 -2.67 -18.92
CA ALA A 152 -18.41 -1.58 -19.58
C ALA A 152 -17.60 -0.72 -18.60
N LEU A 153 -18.15 -0.44 -17.41
CA LEU A 153 -17.45 0.31 -16.37
C LEU A 153 -16.30 -0.50 -15.75
N HIS A 154 -16.47 -1.79 -15.52
CA HIS A 154 -15.37 -2.69 -15.13
C HIS A 154 -14.22 -2.62 -16.13
N ASP A 155 -14.51 -2.79 -17.43
CA ASP A 155 -13.49 -2.79 -18.48
C ASP A 155 -12.73 -1.46 -18.53
N ARG A 156 -13.42 -0.32 -18.37
CA ARG A 156 -12.80 1.01 -18.30
C ARG A 156 -11.87 1.16 -17.08
N LEU A 157 -12.34 0.80 -15.89
CA LEU A 157 -11.54 0.88 -14.65
C LEU A 157 -10.33 -0.07 -14.67
N TRP A 158 -10.50 -1.25 -15.26
CA TRP A 158 -9.42 -2.21 -15.44
C TRP A 158 -8.40 -1.74 -16.48
N THR A 159 -8.87 -1.12 -17.56
CA THR A 159 -8.03 -0.49 -18.59
C THR A 159 -7.18 0.62 -17.99
N VAL A 160 -7.75 1.47 -17.13
CA VAL A 160 -6.99 2.47 -16.38
C VAL A 160 -5.87 1.84 -15.57
N PHE A 161 -6.19 0.80 -14.79
CA PHE A 161 -5.20 0.12 -13.95
C PHE A 161 -4.03 -0.43 -14.77
N THR A 162 -4.35 -1.15 -15.85
CA THR A 162 -3.37 -1.85 -16.69
C THR A 162 -2.56 -0.92 -17.59
N LEU A 163 -3.09 0.26 -17.96
CA LEU A 163 -2.38 1.23 -18.82
C LEU A 163 -1.60 2.30 -18.05
N ILE A 164 -2.04 2.66 -16.85
CA ILE A 164 -1.44 3.76 -16.07
C ILE A 164 -0.57 3.20 -14.94
N PHE A 165 -1.15 2.37 -14.07
CA PHE A 165 -0.50 1.98 -12.83
C PHE A 165 0.38 0.75 -12.95
N GLU A 166 -0.13 -0.33 -13.55
CA GLU A 166 0.56 -1.60 -13.65
C GLU A 166 1.94 -1.53 -14.36
N PRO A 167 2.12 -0.75 -15.45
CA PRO A 167 3.43 -0.61 -16.09
C PRO A 167 4.46 0.02 -15.17
N VAL A 168 4.09 1.08 -14.43
CA VAL A 168 5.00 1.75 -13.50
C VAL A 168 5.30 0.88 -12.28
N LEU A 169 4.31 0.16 -11.78
CA LEU A 169 4.55 -0.78 -10.69
C LEU A 169 5.52 -1.88 -11.14
N THR A 170 5.28 -2.47 -12.30
CA THR A 170 6.15 -3.50 -12.90
C THR A 170 7.55 -2.95 -13.18
N LEU A 171 7.68 -1.69 -13.56
CA LEU A 171 8.97 -1.04 -13.76
C LEU A 171 9.79 -1.00 -12.46
N TRP A 172 9.17 -0.62 -11.34
CA TRP A 172 9.87 -0.48 -10.06
C TRP A 172 10.12 -1.82 -9.36
N THR A 173 9.21 -2.77 -9.53
CA THR A 173 9.31 -4.10 -8.91
C THR A 173 9.94 -5.14 -9.84
N GLY A 174 10.17 -4.76 -11.09
CA GLY A 174 10.67 -5.62 -12.14
C GLY A 174 12.16 -5.93 -12.06
N PRO A 175 12.64 -6.78 -12.98
CA PRO A 175 13.99 -7.35 -12.98
C PRO A 175 15.11 -6.29 -12.97
N ASP A 176 14.90 -5.18 -13.68
CA ASP A 176 15.94 -4.15 -13.84
C ASP A 176 16.06 -3.20 -12.64
N CYS A 177 15.00 -3.06 -11.84
CA CYS A 177 15.04 -2.30 -10.59
C CYS A 177 15.30 -3.20 -9.37
N SER A 178 15.08 -4.51 -9.50
CA SER A 178 15.29 -5.46 -8.41
C SER A 178 16.79 -5.71 -8.17
N PRO A 179 17.24 -5.72 -6.90
CA PRO A 179 18.60 -6.16 -6.59
C PRO A 179 18.79 -7.68 -6.78
N TYR A 180 17.69 -8.45 -6.81
CA TYR A 180 17.69 -9.90 -7.02
C TYR A 180 17.79 -10.24 -8.51
N VAL A 181 18.42 -11.38 -8.81
CA VAL A 181 18.39 -11.94 -10.17
C VAL A 181 16.98 -12.45 -10.45
N VAL A 182 16.43 -12.04 -11.60
CA VAL A 182 15.15 -12.50 -12.12
C VAL A 182 15.42 -13.13 -13.50
N PRO A 183 14.99 -14.39 -13.74
CA PRO A 183 15.17 -15.05 -15.04
C PRO A 183 14.46 -14.32 -16.18
N ASP A 184 15.01 -14.41 -17.40
CA ASP A 184 14.49 -13.71 -18.58
C ASP A 184 13.01 -14.03 -18.87
N HIS A 185 12.57 -15.28 -18.66
CA HIS A 185 11.17 -15.68 -18.86
C HIS A 185 10.19 -15.05 -17.87
N MET A 186 10.68 -14.46 -16.77
CA MET A 186 9.87 -13.79 -15.74
C MET A 186 9.87 -12.26 -15.87
N THR A 187 10.71 -11.70 -16.74
CA THR A 187 10.89 -10.24 -16.87
C THR A 187 9.63 -9.49 -17.31
N GLY A 188 8.69 -10.17 -17.97
CA GLY A 188 7.42 -9.61 -18.42
C GLY A 188 6.23 -9.85 -17.48
N LEU A 189 6.46 -10.40 -16.28
CA LEU A 189 5.39 -10.62 -15.30
C LEU A 189 4.86 -9.30 -14.75
N THR A 190 3.55 -9.10 -14.84
CA THR A 190 2.90 -7.99 -14.14
C THR A 190 2.68 -8.32 -12.66
N MET A 191 2.44 -7.30 -11.84
CA MET A 191 2.14 -7.51 -10.42
C MET A 191 0.90 -8.38 -10.19
N LEU A 192 -0.16 -8.20 -11.00
CA LEU A 192 -1.37 -9.02 -10.90
C LEU A 192 -1.06 -10.49 -11.20
N GLN A 193 -0.27 -10.74 -12.26
CA GLN A 193 0.16 -12.10 -12.61
C GLN A 193 1.05 -12.70 -11.52
N LEU A 194 1.94 -11.91 -10.93
CA LEU A 194 2.85 -12.35 -9.87
C LEU A 194 2.06 -12.84 -8.65
N VAL A 195 1.12 -12.04 -8.14
CA VAL A 195 0.37 -12.41 -6.92
C VAL A 195 -0.56 -13.59 -7.15
N VAL A 196 -1.18 -13.68 -8.33
CA VAL A 196 -2.00 -14.83 -8.72
C VAL A 196 -1.15 -16.10 -8.84
N SER A 197 -0.01 -16.03 -9.51
CA SER A 197 0.87 -17.19 -9.71
C SER A 197 1.42 -17.71 -8.39
N LEU A 198 1.81 -16.82 -7.48
CA LEU A 198 2.29 -17.18 -6.14
C LEU A 198 1.20 -17.82 -5.27
N ASP A 199 -0.02 -17.30 -5.31
CA ASP A 199 -1.16 -17.91 -4.59
C ASP A 199 -1.53 -19.28 -5.17
N TRP A 200 -1.46 -19.44 -6.49
CA TRP A 200 -1.70 -20.72 -7.15
C TRP A 200 -0.66 -21.77 -6.79
N ALA A 201 0.62 -21.40 -6.75
CA ALA A 201 1.66 -22.30 -6.29
C ALA A 201 1.50 -22.71 -4.81
N ASN A 202 0.88 -21.84 -4.00
CA ASN A 202 0.55 -22.14 -2.60
C ASN A 202 -0.81 -22.88 -2.43
N CYS A 203 -1.60 -23.08 -3.50
CA CYS A 203 -2.88 -23.79 -3.46
C CYS A 203 -2.61 -25.30 -3.32
N ALA A 204 -3.07 -25.92 -2.22
CA ALA A 204 -2.89 -27.34 -1.93
C ALA A 204 -3.83 -28.28 -2.72
N CYS A 205 -4.28 -27.89 -3.92
CA CYS A 205 -5.12 -28.74 -4.75
C CYS A 205 -4.23 -29.75 -5.49
N SER A 206 -4.45 -31.05 -5.25
CA SER A 206 -3.73 -32.13 -5.93
C SER A 206 -3.85 -32.01 -7.45
N THR A 207 -2.70 -32.01 -8.13
CA THR A 207 -2.57 -32.12 -9.58
C THR A 207 -2.90 -33.54 -10.03
N ASP A 208 -4.19 -33.89 -10.05
CA ASP A 208 -4.60 -35.08 -10.79
C ASP A 208 -4.46 -34.79 -12.29
N ARG A 209 -3.54 -35.52 -12.94
CA ARG A 209 -2.92 -35.22 -14.24
C ARG A 209 -3.83 -35.36 -15.48
N GLN A 210 -5.16 -35.33 -15.35
CA GLN A 210 -6.07 -35.63 -16.48
C GLN A 210 -7.11 -34.57 -16.84
N ILE A 211 -7.02 -33.34 -16.30
CA ILE A 211 -7.80 -32.21 -16.84
C ILE A 211 -6.81 -31.11 -17.29
N GLN A 212 -6.21 -31.34 -18.45
CA GLN A 212 -5.49 -30.29 -19.18
C GLN A 212 -6.50 -29.26 -19.73
N MET A 213 -6.16 -27.98 -19.59
CA MET A 213 -6.75 -26.79 -20.23
C MET A 213 -7.98 -26.09 -19.64
N THR A 214 -8.34 -26.29 -18.37
CA THR A 214 -9.22 -25.31 -17.67
C THR A 214 -8.57 -24.78 -16.38
N HIS A 215 -7.89 -23.65 -16.53
CA HIS A 215 -7.15 -22.90 -15.52
C HIS A 215 -8.05 -22.34 -14.38
N ARG A 216 -8.50 -23.18 -13.45
CA ARG A 216 -9.10 -22.75 -12.17
C ARG A 216 -8.65 -23.68 -11.05
N CYS A 217 -7.88 -23.20 -10.06
CA CYS A 217 -7.89 -23.84 -8.72
C CYS A 217 -9.35 -23.68 -8.23
N PRO A 218 -10.14 -24.77 -8.04
CA PRO A 218 -11.57 -24.68 -7.70
C PRO A 218 -11.84 -24.01 -6.34
N ARG A 219 -10.77 -23.65 -5.63
CA ARG A 219 -10.73 -23.05 -4.29
C ARG A 219 -10.18 -21.62 -4.28
N GLY A 220 -10.05 -20.95 -5.43
CA GLY A 220 -9.80 -19.52 -5.45
C GLY A 220 -10.83 -18.84 -4.54
N ASP A 221 -10.38 -18.25 -3.43
CA ASP A 221 -11.30 -17.68 -2.44
C ASP A 221 -11.97 -16.47 -3.08
N ARG A 222 -13.25 -16.65 -3.45
CA ARG A 222 -14.07 -15.63 -4.11
C ARG A 222 -14.03 -14.30 -3.38
N ALA A 223 -13.95 -14.32 -2.04
CA ALA A 223 -13.87 -13.09 -1.26
C ALA A 223 -12.54 -12.35 -1.50
N ILE A 224 -11.42 -13.07 -1.62
CA ILE A 224 -10.09 -12.48 -1.91
C ILE A 224 -10.08 -11.86 -3.31
N GLN A 225 -10.63 -12.56 -4.29
CA GLN A 225 -10.70 -12.06 -5.66
C GLN A 225 -11.57 -10.81 -5.78
N LEU A 226 -12.74 -10.81 -5.14
CA LEU A 226 -13.62 -9.63 -5.10
C LEU A 226 -12.98 -8.46 -4.33
N ALA A 227 -12.22 -8.73 -3.26
CA ALA A 227 -11.47 -7.69 -2.55
C ALA A 227 -10.38 -7.08 -3.44
N LEU A 228 -9.68 -7.88 -4.25
CA LEU A 228 -8.71 -7.36 -5.21
C LEU A 228 -9.38 -6.54 -6.32
N ILE A 229 -10.47 -7.04 -6.90
CA ILE A 229 -11.20 -6.36 -7.98
C ILE A 229 -11.74 -5.00 -7.49
N SER A 230 -12.43 -4.97 -6.36
CA SER A 230 -12.94 -3.73 -5.76
C SER A 230 -11.83 -2.74 -5.41
N ALA A 231 -10.69 -3.20 -4.87
CA ALA A 231 -9.54 -2.35 -4.61
C ALA A 231 -8.96 -1.74 -5.90
N VAL A 232 -8.88 -2.51 -6.99
CA VAL A 232 -8.48 -2.01 -8.31
C VAL A 232 -9.47 -0.95 -8.83
N HIS A 233 -10.78 -1.21 -8.74
CA HIS A 233 -11.81 -0.27 -9.16
C HIS A 233 -11.73 1.05 -8.40
N ALA A 234 -11.70 1.00 -7.06
CA ALA A 234 -11.59 2.17 -6.20
C ALA A 234 -10.30 2.94 -6.47
N PHE A 235 -9.18 2.24 -6.63
CA PHE A 235 -7.89 2.86 -6.92
C PHE A 235 -7.90 3.62 -8.26
N SER A 236 -8.41 2.96 -9.32
CA SER A 236 -8.42 3.46 -10.70
C SER A 236 -9.42 4.57 -10.97
N CYS A 237 -10.49 4.69 -10.18
CA CYS A 237 -11.60 5.61 -10.43
C CYS A 237 -11.14 7.05 -10.74
N ARG A 238 -10.08 7.53 -10.07
CA ARG A 238 -9.54 8.88 -10.26
C ARG A 238 -9.05 9.21 -11.68
N TRP A 239 -8.71 8.22 -12.49
CA TRP A 239 -8.29 8.41 -13.90
C TRP A 239 -9.37 7.98 -14.90
N LEU A 240 -10.58 7.65 -14.44
CA LEU A 240 -11.69 7.29 -15.33
C LEU A 240 -11.98 8.36 -16.41
N PRO A 241 -11.91 9.68 -16.12
CA PRO A 241 -12.10 10.71 -17.15
C PRO A 241 -11.10 10.64 -18.32
N LEU A 242 -9.92 10.01 -18.14
CA LEU A 242 -8.92 9.89 -19.19
C LEU A 242 -9.26 8.80 -20.21
N VAL A 243 -10.07 7.80 -19.83
CA VAL A 243 -10.47 6.69 -20.71
C VAL A 243 -11.94 6.79 -21.13
N ALA A 244 -12.73 7.66 -20.50
CA ALA A 244 -14.11 7.88 -20.85
C ALA A 244 -14.23 8.62 -22.19
N ASP A 245 -15.16 8.15 -23.03
CA ASP A 245 -15.49 8.83 -24.28
C ASP A 245 -16.24 10.14 -24.00
N ASP A 246 -17.10 10.13 -22.98
CA ASP A 246 -17.92 11.26 -22.54
C ASP A 246 -17.26 12.05 -21.40
N THR A 247 -17.60 13.34 -21.31
CA THR A 247 -17.22 14.19 -20.18
C THR A 247 -17.98 13.74 -18.94
N ILE A 248 -17.28 13.08 -18.01
CA ILE A 248 -17.84 12.72 -16.70
C ILE A 248 -17.86 13.96 -15.82
N ASP A 249 -19.02 14.30 -15.29
CA ASP A 249 -19.16 15.39 -14.33
C ASP A 249 -18.38 15.10 -13.03
N THR A 250 -17.78 16.15 -12.45
CA THR A 250 -16.93 16.01 -11.25
C THR A 250 -17.73 15.51 -10.05
N GLN A 251 -18.98 15.94 -9.89
CA GLN A 251 -19.84 15.48 -8.80
C GLN A 251 -20.21 14.02 -8.96
N GLN A 252 -20.55 13.59 -10.18
CA GLN A 252 -20.80 12.17 -10.48
C GLN A 252 -19.58 11.29 -10.20
N LEU A 253 -18.39 11.76 -10.57
CA LEU A 253 -17.14 11.05 -10.30
C LEU A 253 -16.86 10.92 -8.79
N LEU A 254 -17.12 11.99 -8.01
CA LEU A 254 -16.96 11.96 -6.55
C LEU A 254 -17.92 10.98 -5.88
N VAL A 255 -19.18 10.96 -6.31
CA VAL A 255 -20.19 10.01 -5.82
C VAL A 255 -19.76 8.57 -6.14
N LEU A 256 -19.40 8.29 -7.40
CA LEU A 256 -18.91 6.96 -7.80
C LEU A 256 -17.66 6.54 -7.01
N SER A 257 -16.68 7.43 -6.88
CA SER A 257 -15.44 7.19 -6.12
C SER A 257 -15.75 6.85 -4.65
N THR A 258 -16.71 7.53 -4.04
CA THR A 258 -17.14 7.27 -2.66
C THR A 258 -17.77 5.88 -2.51
N HIS A 259 -18.64 5.48 -3.43
CA HIS A 259 -19.24 4.15 -3.37
C HIS A 259 -18.22 3.03 -3.62
N LEU A 260 -17.35 3.17 -4.62
CA LEU A 260 -16.28 2.21 -4.89
C LEU A 260 -15.32 2.08 -3.71
N TRP A 261 -14.97 3.20 -3.05
CA TRP A 261 -14.10 3.19 -1.88
C TRP A 261 -14.74 2.46 -0.69
N ASN A 262 -16.04 2.71 -0.42
CA ASN A 262 -16.75 2.06 0.68
C ASN A 262 -16.94 0.56 0.45
N ASP A 263 -17.22 0.14 -0.78
CA ASP A 263 -17.29 -1.27 -1.15
C ASP A 263 -15.91 -1.94 -0.99
N ALA A 264 -14.85 -1.35 -1.55
CA ALA A 264 -13.48 -1.84 -1.41
C ALA A 264 -13.06 -1.97 0.06
N LYS A 265 -13.36 -0.96 0.89
CA LYS A 265 -13.12 -1.02 2.34
C LYS A 265 -13.80 -2.23 2.96
N SER A 266 -15.08 -2.43 2.68
CA SER A 266 -15.87 -3.52 3.26
C SER A 266 -15.30 -4.89 2.87
N ARG A 267 -14.92 -5.08 1.61
CA ARG A 267 -14.37 -6.35 1.11
C ARG A 267 -12.94 -6.61 1.59
N VAL A 268 -12.08 -5.60 1.58
CA VAL A 268 -10.70 -5.69 2.06
C VAL A 268 -10.69 -6.02 3.56
N MET A 269 -11.56 -5.40 4.35
CA MET A 269 -11.69 -5.71 5.78
C MET A 269 -12.21 -7.13 6.01
N ALA A 270 -13.07 -7.66 5.14
CA ALA A 270 -13.57 -9.04 5.23
C ALA A 270 -12.51 -10.12 4.93
N VAL A 271 -11.39 -9.75 4.28
CA VAL A 271 -10.26 -10.66 3.99
C VAL A 271 -8.97 -10.25 4.70
N PHE A 272 -9.05 -9.30 5.63
CA PHE A 272 -7.89 -8.65 6.26
C PHE A 272 -6.92 -9.63 6.95
N ASP A 273 -7.43 -10.74 7.48
CA ASP A 273 -6.67 -11.79 8.16
C ASP A 273 -6.30 -12.98 7.24
N LYS A 274 -6.82 -13.02 6.01
CA LYS A 274 -6.56 -14.09 5.05
C LYS A 274 -5.21 -13.92 4.37
N LEU A 275 -4.28 -14.81 4.70
CA LEU A 275 -2.92 -14.77 4.20
C LEU A 275 -2.83 -15.23 2.73
N SER A 276 -2.70 -14.28 1.81
CA SER A 276 -2.57 -14.50 0.35
C SER A 276 -1.86 -13.30 -0.29
N TYR A 277 -1.13 -13.54 -1.38
CA TYR A 277 -0.49 -12.48 -2.15
C TYR A 277 -1.50 -11.56 -2.85
N GLN A 278 -2.64 -12.08 -3.30
CA GLN A 278 -3.75 -11.25 -3.79
C GLN A 278 -4.32 -10.35 -2.67
N THR A 279 -4.48 -10.87 -1.44
CA THR A 279 -4.88 -10.04 -0.30
C THR A 279 -3.87 -8.93 -0.03
N VAL A 280 -2.56 -9.22 -0.10
CA VAL A 280 -1.50 -8.21 0.05
C VAL A 280 -1.68 -7.07 -0.97
N LEU A 281 -1.88 -7.40 -2.24
CA LEU A 281 -2.05 -6.39 -3.28
C LEU A 281 -3.35 -5.59 -3.08
N ALA A 282 -4.45 -6.25 -2.72
CA ALA A 282 -5.72 -5.59 -2.44
C ALA A 282 -5.59 -4.58 -1.28
N LEU A 283 -4.97 -5.00 -0.16
CA LEU A 283 -4.70 -4.14 0.99
C LEU A 283 -3.81 -2.95 0.63
N TYR A 284 -2.76 -3.17 -0.17
CA TYR A 284 -1.84 -2.11 -0.59
C TYR A 284 -2.54 -1.09 -1.50
N LEU A 285 -3.26 -1.55 -2.52
CA LEU A 285 -4.00 -0.67 -3.44
C LEU A 285 -5.07 0.14 -2.71
N PHE A 286 -5.84 -0.51 -1.83
CA PHE A 286 -6.82 0.18 -0.99
C PHE A 286 -6.15 1.23 -0.11
N GLY A 287 -5.01 0.91 0.50
CA GLY A 287 -4.23 1.85 1.31
C GLY A 287 -3.69 3.06 0.54
N LEU A 288 -3.42 2.92 -0.76
CA LEU A 288 -3.08 4.03 -1.65
C LEU A 288 -4.29 4.77 -2.23
N THR A 289 -5.51 4.32 -1.91
CA THR A 289 -6.74 4.93 -2.40
C THR A 289 -7.17 6.06 -1.46
N PRO A 290 -7.19 7.32 -1.94
CA PRO A 290 -7.58 8.46 -1.13
C PRO A 290 -9.05 8.36 -0.75
N VAL A 291 -9.35 8.81 0.46
CA VAL A 291 -10.72 8.85 1.00
C VAL A 291 -11.53 9.86 0.19
N SER A 292 -12.70 9.44 -0.29
CA SER A 292 -13.67 10.32 -0.94
C SER A 292 -14.73 10.72 0.09
N GLY A 293 -14.72 11.98 0.55
CA GLY A 293 -15.79 12.54 1.40
C GLY A 293 -15.31 13.59 2.41
N GLU A 294 -15.98 14.76 2.44
CA GLU A 294 -15.86 15.74 3.52
C GLU A 294 -16.98 15.48 4.53
N ALA A 295 -16.69 14.70 5.57
CA ALA A 295 -17.54 14.62 6.76
C ALA A 295 -16.75 14.06 7.97
N SER A 296 -16.49 14.93 8.94
CA SER A 296 -16.56 14.68 10.39
C SER A 296 -16.31 13.25 10.90
N ILE A 297 -15.24 13.04 11.68
CA ILE A 297 -14.89 11.84 12.49
C ILE A 297 -14.65 10.55 11.68
N ASP A 298 -15.49 10.24 10.68
CA ASP A 298 -15.31 9.11 9.77
C ASP A 298 -14.10 9.27 8.86
N THR A 299 -13.67 10.50 8.59
CA THR A 299 -12.44 10.79 7.84
C THR A 299 -11.19 10.32 8.59
N GLU A 300 -11.09 10.48 9.92
CA GLU A 300 -9.93 9.98 10.70
C GLU A 300 -9.91 8.44 10.75
N ASN A 301 -11.08 7.83 10.93
CA ASN A 301 -11.27 6.38 10.83
C ASN A 301 -10.94 5.83 9.43
N ALA A 302 -11.17 6.63 8.38
CA ALA A 302 -10.85 6.26 7.00
C ALA A 302 -9.35 6.37 6.67
N HIS A 303 -8.68 7.44 7.13
CA HIS A 303 -7.22 7.56 7.00
C HIS A 303 -6.50 6.42 7.73
N SER A 304 -6.95 6.11 8.96
CA SER A 304 -6.40 4.98 9.71
C SER A 304 -6.67 3.63 9.03
N ALA A 305 -7.82 3.42 8.39
CA ALA A 305 -8.10 2.20 7.64
C ALA A 305 -7.11 1.98 6.47
N GLY A 306 -6.77 3.03 5.73
CA GLY A 306 -5.79 2.97 4.65
C GLY A 306 -4.39 2.62 5.17
N GLU A 307 -3.93 3.32 6.21
CA GLU A 307 -2.61 3.09 6.83
C GLU A 307 -2.49 1.68 7.42
N VAL A 308 -3.51 1.23 8.16
CA VAL A 308 -3.56 -0.12 8.74
C VAL A 308 -3.54 -1.19 7.65
N SER A 309 -4.15 -0.92 6.49
CA SER A 309 -4.14 -1.84 5.35
C SER A 309 -2.74 -1.98 4.75
N ILE A 310 -2.00 -0.88 4.53
CA ILE A 310 -0.60 -0.94 4.07
C ILE A 310 0.26 -1.73 5.08
N ASP A 311 0.12 -1.41 6.36
CA ASP A 311 0.87 -2.08 7.41
C ASP A 311 0.57 -3.58 7.48
N MET A 312 -0.70 -3.97 7.30
CA MET A 312 -1.09 -5.38 7.24
C MET A 312 -0.55 -6.06 5.97
N ALA A 313 -0.58 -5.40 4.81
CA ALA A 313 0.00 -5.91 3.57
C ALA A 313 1.48 -6.28 3.77
N LEU A 314 2.27 -5.38 4.36
CA LEU A 314 3.70 -5.60 4.65
C LEU A 314 3.92 -6.76 5.64
N ARG A 315 3.11 -6.84 6.71
CA ARG A 315 3.17 -7.97 7.66
C ARG A 315 2.80 -9.30 6.99
N GLN A 316 1.84 -9.30 6.07
CA GLN A 316 1.45 -10.49 5.33
C GLN A 316 2.56 -10.95 4.38
N ILE A 317 3.26 -10.06 3.68
CA ILE A 317 4.45 -10.41 2.87
C ILE A 317 5.48 -11.14 3.75
N HIS A 318 5.81 -10.57 4.92
CA HIS A 318 6.74 -11.18 5.86
C HIS A 318 6.25 -12.58 6.31
N ARG A 319 4.99 -12.71 6.71
CA ARG A 319 4.40 -13.98 7.16
C ARG A 319 4.38 -15.04 6.07
N LEU A 320 4.03 -14.68 4.83
CA LEU A 320 4.04 -15.58 3.67
C LEU A 320 5.45 -16.15 3.44
N ARG A 321 6.46 -15.29 3.51
CA ARG A 321 7.86 -15.67 3.33
C ARG A 321 8.40 -16.54 4.47
N VAL A 322 8.04 -16.26 5.73
CA VAL A 322 8.49 -17.03 6.90
C VAL A 322 7.78 -18.38 7.02
N LYS A 323 6.47 -18.45 6.75
CA LYS A 323 5.66 -19.68 6.81
C LYS A 323 6.28 -20.83 6.02
N ARG A 324 7.05 -20.53 4.97
CA ARG A 324 7.72 -21.52 4.14
C ARG A 324 9.15 -21.86 4.60
N ARG A 325 9.82 -20.94 5.30
CA ARG A 325 11.20 -21.11 5.80
C ARG A 325 11.28 -21.85 7.14
N ASP A 326 10.19 -21.86 7.92
CA ASP A 326 10.17 -22.46 9.26
C ASP A 326 9.52 -23.86 9.32
N PHE A 327 10.26 -24.78 9.96
CA PHE A 327 9.72 -25.98 10.61
C PHE A 327 8.81 -25.54 11.75
N ARG A 328 7.55 -25.97 11.71
CA ARG A 328 6.46 -25.48 12.57
C ARG A 328 6.78 -25.65 14.07
N PHE A 329 6.88 -24.54 14.80
CA PHE A 329 6.57 -24.51 16.23
C PHE A 329 5.65 -23.33 16.51
N SER A 330 4.37 -23.61 16.79
CA SER A 330 3.39 -22.62 17.23
C SER A 330 3.15 -22.78 18.73
N GLY A 331 3.46 -21.74 19.52
CA GLY A 331 3.30 -21.75 20.98
C GLY A 331 1.85 -21.74 21.48
N THR A 332 0.86 -21.56 20.60
CA THR A 332 -0.57 -21.51 20.96
C THR A 332 -1.43 -22.50 20.18
N GLY A 333 -0.82 -23.38 19.37
CA GLY A 333 -1.52 -24.43 18.66
C GLY A 333 -0.79 -25.75 18.82
N LEU A 334 -1.33 -26.64 19.66
CA LEU A 334 -1.09 -28.07 19.54
C LEU A 334 -1.71 -28.55 18.22
N SER A 335 -1.13 -28.19 17.08
CA SER A 335 -1.23 -29.08 15.92
C SER A 335 -0.28 -30.22 16.19
N VAL A 336 -0.76 -31.21 16.94
CA VAL A 336 -0.23 -32.57 16.87
C VAL A 336 -0.08 -32.86 15.38
N GLY A 337 1.15 -33.01 14.91
CA GLY A 337 1.39 -33.53 13.57
C GLY A 337 0.54 -34.78 13.45
N LYS A 338 -0.31 -34.84 12.43
CA LYS A 338 -0.86 -36.12 12.01
C LYS A 338 0.36 -36.98 11.70
N ASN A 339 0.70 -37.88 12.61
CA ASN A 339 1.53 -39.03 12.34
C ASN A 339 0.68 -39.98 11.50
N ASP A 340 0.50 -39.64 10.22
CA ASP A 340 0.28 -40.67 9.21
C ASP A 340 1.68 -40.98 8.70
N GLY A 341 2.13 -42.21 8.95
CA GLY A 341 3.52 -42.63 8.79
C GLY A 341 3.98 -42.68 7.34
N GLU A 342 4.46 -41.56 6.82
CA GLU A 342 5.34 -41.49 5.66
C GLU A 342 6.71 -40.97 6.08
N GLY A 343 7.76 -41.58 5.53
CA GLY A 343 9.13 -41.49 6.03
C GLY A 343 9.74 -40.08 6.01
N PRO A 344 10.91 -39.90 6.66
CA PRO A 344 11.62 -38.64 6.69
C PRO A 344 12.41 -38.46 5.39
N ASN A 345 11.73 -38.19 4.27
CA ASN A 345 12.32 -37.62 3.06
C ASN A 345 11.23 -37.32 2.02
N ASP A 346 10.62 -36.16 2.14
CA ASP A 346 10.13 -35.43 0.96
C ASP A 346 10.10 -33.94 1.28
N TYR A 347 11.29 -33.34 1.35
CA TYR A 347 11.39 -31.89 1.20
C TYR A 347 10.99 -31.60 -0.24
N ALA A 348 9.73 -31.27 -0.48
CA ALA A 348 9.27 -30.79 -1.78
C ALA A 348 10.25 -29.71 -2.25
N SER A 349 11.12 -30.07 -3.21
CA SER A 349 12.17 -29.19 -3.69
C SER A 349 11.48 -27.96 -4.26
N VAL A 350 11.70 -26.82 -3.63
CA VAL A 350 11.12 -25.56 -4.05
C VAL A 350 11.60 -25.27 -5.47
N ASN A 351 10.68 -25.15 -6.42
CA ASN A 351 10.98 -24.67 -7.76
C ASN A 351 11.68 -23.30 -7.68
N GLU A 352 12.82 -23.16 -8.36
CA GLU A 352 13.62 -21.92 -8.42
C GLU A 352 12.76 -20.74 -8.90
N ASP A 353 11.86 -21.00 -9.86
CA ASP A 353 10.92 -20.01 -10.38
C ASP A 353 10.04 -19.41 -9.28
N PHE A 354 9.58 -20.21 -8.32
CA PHE A 354 8.84 -19.68 -7.19
C PHE A 354 9.72 -18.77 -6.32
N ILE A 355 10.99 -19.13 -6.09
CA ILE A 355 11.91 -18.32 -5.28
C ILE A 355 12.13 -16.96 -5.95
N HIS A 356 12.30 -16.94 -7.26
CA HIS A 356 12.41 -15.69 -8.02
C HIS A 356 11.14 -14.84 -7.91
N ALA A 357 9.97 -15.44 -8.10
CA ALA A 357 8.69 -14.76 -7.93
C ALA A 357 8.48 -14.22 -6.50
N GLU A 358 8.82 -15.01 -5.47
CA GLU A 358 8.73 -14.58 -4.07
C GLU A 358 9.73 -13.45 -3.76
N ASN A 359 10.92 -13.47 -4.37
CA ASN A 359 11.90 -12.39 -4.24
C ASN A 359 11.43 -11.10 -4.94
N MET A 360 10.78 -11.19 -6.10
CA MET A 360 10.15 -10.03 -6.75
C MET A 360 9.07 -9.42 -5.85
N MET A 361 8.22 -10.26 -5.26
CA MET A 361 7.18 -9.82 -4.35
C MET A 361 7.76 -9.20 -3.06
N TYR A 362 8.83 -9.79 -2.52
CA TYR A 362 9.54 -9.20 -1.39
C TYR A 362 10.17 -7.86 -1.75
N TRP A 363 10.78 -7.73 -2.93
CA TRP A 363 11.32 -6.46 -3.41
C TRP A 363 10.23 -5.39 -3.54
N ALA A 364 9.06 -5.75 -4.08
CA ALA A 364 7.91 -4.85 -4.07
C ALA A 364 7.55 -4.38 -2.65
N GLY A 365 7.51 -5.30 -1.69
CA GLY A 365 7.33 -4.97 -0.27
C GLY A 365 8.39 -4.01 0.27
N VAL A 366 9.67 -4.18 -0.08
CA VAL A 366 10.77 -3.29 0.34
C VAL A 366 10.58 -1.88 -0.23
N VAL A 367 10.16 -1.76 -1.50
CA VAL A 367 9.84 -0.48 -2.13
C VAL A 367 8.68 0.21 -1.39
N PHE A 368 7.61 -0.52 -1.08
CA PHE A 368 6.42 -0.02 -0.38
C PHE A 368 6.74 0.44 1.05
N ASP A 369 7.47 -0.39 1.80
CA ASP A 369 7.89 -0.13 3.18
C ASP A 369 8.83 1.07 3.27
N THR A 370 9.78 1.18 2.34
CA THR A 370 10.73 2.29 2.29
C THR A 370 10.01 3.61 1.95
N SER A 371 9.11 3.59 0.96
CA SER A 371 8.31 4.77 0.61
C SER A 371 7.46 5.23 1.79
N SER A 372 6.79 4.29 2.46
CA SER A 372 5.98 4.54 3.66
C SER A 372 6.80 5.12 4.81
N SER A 373 7.93 4.51 5.14
CA SER A 373 8.77 4.94 6.26
C SER A 373 9.32 6.35 6.04
N MET A 374 9.74 6.66 4.81
CA MET A 374 10.22 7.99 4.44
C MET A 374 9.09 9.03 4.53
N THR A 375 7.95 8.79 3.88
CA THR A 375 6.87 9.78 3.74
C THR A 375 6.02 9.95 4.99
N ARG A 376 5.71 8.86 5.71
CA ARG A 376 4.89 8.88 6.94
C ARG A 376 5.71 9.07 8.22
N GLY A 377 6.99 8.69 8.21
CA GLY A 377 7.85 8.75 9.40
C GLY A 377 7.61 7.60 10.36
N CYS A 378 6.86 6.59 9.92
CA CYS A 378 6.68 5.34 10.63
C CYS A 378 7.96 4.49 10.53
N PRO A 379 8.30 3.72 11.57
CA PRO A 379 9.32 2.69 11.46
C PRO A 379 8.99 1.71 10.33
N SER A 380 10.02 1.21 9.66
CA SER A 380 9.86 0.14 8.67
C SER A 380 9.25 -1.11 9.31
N ILE A 381 8.32 -1.75 8.59
CA ILE A 381 7.59 -2.94 9.05
C ILE A 381 8.21 -4.21 8.48
N LEU A 382 8.65 -4.18 7.22
CA LEU A 382 9.21 -5.33 6.52
C LEU A 382 10.74 -5.40 6.69
N CYS A 383 11.39 -4.23 6.69
CA CYS A 383 12.83 -4.10 6.85
C CYS A 383 13.18 -3.58 8.25
N SER A 384 14.38 -3.90 8.72
CA SER A 384 14.92 -3.40 9.98
C SER A 384 15.02 -1.88 9.98
N GLY A 385 14.81 -1.25 11.14
CA GLY A 385 14.97 0.18 11.36
C GLY A 385 16.43 0.60 11.52
N VAL A 386 16.67 1.57 12.41
CA VAL A 386 18.00 2.16 12.68
C VAL A 386 19.08 1.13 13.01
N PHE A 387 18.74 0.08 13.76
CA PHE A 387 19.69 -0.93 14.20
C PHE A 387 19.51 -2.24 13.41
N GLY A 388 19.88 -2.26 12.14
CA GLY A 388 19.97 -3.54 11.41
C GLY A 388 19.88 -3.48 9.91
N PHE A 389 19.31 -2.41 9.33
CA PHE A 389 19.04 -2.39 7.89
C PHE A 389 20.30 -2.62 7.04
N GLU A 390 21.46 -2.10 7.44
CA GLU A 390 22.70 -2.28 6.68
C GLU A 390 23.16 -3.75 6.53
N GLY A 391 22.77 -4.61 7.47
CA GLY A 391 23.10 -6.03 7.45
C GLY A 391 22.10 -6.88 6.68
N GLU A 392 21.00 -6.31 6.19
CA GLU A 392 20.01 -7.10 5.45
C GLU A 392 20.49 -7.36 4.01
N PRO A 393 20.30 -8.59 3.50
CA PRO A 393 20.77 -8.97 2.18
C PRO A 393 20.29 -8.04 1.06
N VAL A 394 19.07 -7.50 1.14
CA VAL A 394 18.52 -6.63 0.10
C VAL A 394 19.35 -5.35 -0.06
N PHE A 395 19.72 -4.68 1.04
CA PHE A 395 20.49 -3.44 0.98
C PHE A 395 21.97 -3.71 0.64
N CYS A 396 22.53 -4.84 1.08
CA CYS A 396 23.87 -5.26 0.63
C CYS A 396 23.90 -5.49 -0.90
N LEU A 397 22.88 -6.18 -1.44
CA LEU A 397 22.77 -6.43 -2.87
C LEU A 397 22.57 -5.13 -3.67
N MET A 398 21.78 -4.17 -3.16
CA MET A 398 21.64 -2.86 -3.79
C MET A 398 22.99 -2.14 -3.91
N LYS A 399 23.80 -2.12 -2.84
CA LYS A 399 25.17 -1.57 -2.87
C LYS A 399 26.05 -2.27 -3.89
N ALA A 400 26.06 -3.61 -3.89
CA ALA A 400 26.86 -4.39 -4.82
C ALA A 400 26.46 -4.15 -6.29
N ARG A 401 25.16 -4.08 -6.60
CA ARG A 401 24.65 -3.83 -7.95
C ARG A 401 25.01 -2.43 -8.47
N VAL A 402 24.93 -1.41 -7.62
CA VAL A 402 25.36 -0.05 -7.98
C VAL A 402 26.88 0.05 -8.10
N GLN A 403 27.65 -0.74 -7.35
CA GLN A 403 29.08 -0.88 -7.55
C GLN A 403 29.40 -1.45 -8.93
N LEU A 404 28.80 -2.58 -9.28
CA LEU A 404 28.98 -3.21 -10.59
C LEU A 404 28.54 -2.29 -11.74
N PHE A 405 27.39 -1.62 -11.60
CA PHE A 405 26.92 -0.66 -12.59
C PHE A 405 27.91 0.49 -12.79
N HIS A 406 28.45 1.03 -11.69
CA HIS A 406 29.45 2.09 -11.77
C HIS A 406 30.66 1.61 -12.57
N GLU A 407 31.25 0.48 -12.22
CA GLU A 407 32.41 -0.08 -12.92
C GLU A 407 32.10 -0.35 -14.40
N SER A 408 30.95 -0.96 -14.71
CA SER A 408 30.58 -1.31 -16.08
C SER A 408 30.29 -0.10 -16.97
N THR A 409 29.97 1.06 -16.40
CA THR A 409 29.61 2.29 -17.13
C THR A 409 30.67 3.38 -17.01
N GLU A 410 31.90 3.03 -16.63
CA GLU A 410 33.02 3.98 -16.52
C GLU A 410 33.27 4.73 -17.83
N THR A 411 33.29 4.01 -18.95
CA THR A 411 33.53 4.59 -20.29
C THR A 411 32.43 5.58 -20.69
N TRP A 412 31.19 5.38 -20.23
CA TRP A 412 30.08 6.29 -20.50
C TRP A 412 30.21 7.61 -19.75
N ARG A 413 30.94 7.63 -18.63
CA ARG A 413 31.21 8.86 -17.86
C ARG A 413 32.45 9.61 -18.33
N GLN A 414 33.40 8.94 -18.98
CA GLN A 414 34.67 9.52 -19.42
C GLN A 414 34.64 10.05 -20.86
N ASN A 415 33.80 9.48 -21.72
CA ASN A 415 33.72 9.80 -23.15
C ASN A 415 32.41 10.54 -23.50
N GLU A 416 32.30 11.01 -24.75
CA GLU A 416 31.04 11.53 -25.29
C GLU A 416 30.01 10.39 -25.45
N PHE A 417 29.26 10.13 -24.37
CA PHE A 417 28.19 9.17 -24.34
C PHE A 417 26.89 9.77 -24.90
N VAL A 418 26.37 9.13 -25.96
CA VAL A 418 25.07 9.46 -26.55
C VAL A 418 24.06 8.38 -26.14
N PRO A 419 23.16 8.67 -25.17
CA PRO A 419 22.21 7.67 -24.66
C PRO A 419 21.13 7.32 -25.68
N THR A 420 20.79 6.02 -25.76
CA THR A 420 19.56 5.55 -26.40
C THR A 420 18.41 5.43 -25.40
N SER A 421 17.20 5.09 -25.89
CA SER A 421 16.07 4.77 -25.00
C SER A 421 16.36 3.56 -24.10
N HIS A 422 17.07 2.55 -24.62
CA HIS A 422 17.43 1.36 -23.86
C HIS A 422 18.44 1.70 -22.77
N ASP A 423 19.51 2.44 -23.12
CA ASP A 423 20.52 2.86 -22.15
C ASP A 423 19.90 3.74 -21.05
N THR A 424 19.00 4.64 -21.43
CA THR A 424 18.30 5.51 -20.48
C THR A 424 17.46 4.70 -19.49
N LEU A 425 16.68 3.72 -19.96
CA LEU A 425 15.94 2.82 -19.06
C LEU A 425 16.88 2.08 -18.12
N TYR A 426 17.99 1.55 -18.65
CA TYR A 426 19.00 0.87 -17.83
C TYR A 426 19.59 1.77 -16.74
N ILE A 427 19.99 3.01 -17.08
CA ILE A 427 20.49 4.02 -16.14
C ILE A 427 19.42 4.34 -15.08
N VAL A 428 18.20 4.63 -15.52
CA VAL A 428 17.10 5.07 -14.66
C VAL A 428 16.66 3.96 -13.70
N HIS A 429 16.63 2.70 -14.12
CA HIS A 429 16.31 1.58 -13.24
C HIS A 429 17.33 1.38 -12.13
N ARG A 430 18.63 1.47 -12.48
CA ARG A 430 19.72 1.36 -11.50
C ARG A 430 19.75 2.56 -10.55
N ALA A 431 19.50 3.76 -11.06
CA ALA A 431 19.34 4.95 -10.24
C ALA A 431 18.10 4.88 -9.33
N SER A 432 16.99 4.30 -9.80
CA SER A 432 15.76 4.09 -9.01
C SER A 432 15.99 3.11 -7.87
N THR A 433 16.80 2.08 -8.09
CA THR A 433 17.27 1.17 -7.04
C THR A 433 18.04 1.96 -5.97
N TRP A 434 19.01 2.78 -6.37
CA TRP A 434 19.79 3.59 -5.42
C TRP A 434 18.96 4.66 -4.70
N LYS A 435 17.99 5.28 -5.39
CA LYS A 435 16.99 6.15 -4.78
C LYS A 435 16.29 5.44 -3.63
N GLY A 436 15.92 4.17 -3.79
CA GLY A 436 15.36 3.35 -2.71
C GLY A 436 16.29 3.26 -1.49
N TYR A 437 17.60 3.10 -1.70
CA TYR A 437 18.58 3.09 -0.61
C TYR A 437 18.68 4.46 0.09
N VAL A 438 18.70 5.56 -0.68
CA VAL A 438 18.67 6.93 -0.12
C VAL A 438 17.40 7.18 0.69
N TRP A 439 16.24 6.80 0.15
CA TRP A 439 14.96 6.89 0.86
C TRP A 439 14.95 6.07 2.15
N LYS A 440 15.58 4.88 2.16
CA LYS A 440 15.74 4.09 3.38
C LYS A 440 16.54 4.85 4.43
N LEU A 441 17.65 5.49 4.05
CA LEU A 441 18.44 6.31 4.98
C LEU A 441 17.65 7.49 5.53
N ILE A 442 16.84 8.15 4.71
CA ILE A 442 15.96 9.24 5.15
C ILE A 442 14.91 8.74 6.14
N GLY A 443 14.26 7.61 5.85
CA GLY A 443 13.29 6.98 6.75
C GLY A 443 13.91 6.58 8.10
N VAL A 444 15.13 6.02 8.07
CA VAL A 444 15.89 5.64 9.26
C VAL A 444 16.34 6.87 10.06
N LEU A 445 16.78 7.95 9.40
CA LEU A 445 17.06 9.23 10.07
C LEU A 445 15.81 9.78 10.75
N ARG A 446 14.67 9.76 10.06
CA ARG A 446 13.39 10.21 10.62
C ARG A 446 12.96 9.36 11.81
N GLU A 447 13.11 8.03 11.74
CA GLU A 447 12.91 7.14 12.88
C GLU A 447 13.82 7.53 14.05
N ALA A 448 15.09 7.82 13.79
CA ALA A 448 16.04 8.19 14.81
C ALA A 448 15.72 9.51 15.50
N MET A 449 15.29 10.49 14.73
CA MET A 449 14.84 11.78 15.24
C MET A 449 13.55 11.63 16.06
N ASN A 450 12.57 10.87 15.56
CA ASN A 450 11.29 10.66 16.24
C ASN A 450 11.45 9.94 17.60
N HIS A 451 12.40 9.01 17.71
CA HIS A 451 12.66 8.26 18.95
C HIS A 451 13.75 8.90 19.84
N GLY A 452 14.34 10.02 19.42
CA GLY A 452 15.38 10.71 20.18
C GLY A 452 16.66 9.89 20.39
N TYR A 453 17.13 9.16 19.37
CA TYR A 453 18.40 8.44 19.47
C TYR A 453 19.58 9.42 19.62
N GLY A 454 20.63 8.97 20.32
CA GLY A 454 21.78 9.82 20.67
C GLY A 454 22.65 10.24 19.47
N GLU A 455 23.49 11.26 19.69
CA GLU A 455 24.32 11.89 18.65
C GLU A 455 25.22 10.90 17.88
N SER A 456 25.71 9.84 18.52
CA SER A 456 26.51 8.81 17.84
C SER A 456 25.73 8.10 16.71
N VAL A 457 24.42 7.94 16.88
CA VAL A 457 23.54 7.34 15.86
C VAL A 457 23.32 8.35 14.73
N ILE A 458 23.05 9.61 15.07
CA ILE A 458 22.86 10.69 14.10
C ILE A 458 24.13 10.91 13.26
N ALA A 459 25.30 10.98 13.88
CA ALA A 459 26.59 11.13 13.19
C ALA A 459 26.88 9.95 12.23
N ARG A 460 26.55 8.71 12.61
CA ARG A 460 26.65 7.55 11.71
C ARG A 460 25.71 7.71 10.51
N LEU A 461 24.45 8.11 10.75
CA LEU A 461 23.48 8.30 9.67
C LEU A 461 23.86 9.44 8.73
N GLN A 462 24.40 10.54 9.27
CA GLN A 462 24.98 11.64 8.50
C GLN A 462 26.10 11.14 7.58
N PHE A 463 27.03 10.32 8.09
CA PHE A 463 28.08 9.72 7.25
C PHE A 463 27.49 8.86 6.12
N LEU A 464 26.54 7.99 6.44
CA LEU A 464 25.91 7.11 5.44
C LEU A 464 25.11 7.89 4.39
N ILE A 465 24.42 8.96 4.79
CA ILE A 465 23.71 9.87 3.88
C ILE A 465 24.72 10.55 2.96
N ALA A 466 25.80 11.11 3.50
CA ALA A 466 26.82 11.77 2.70
C ALA A 466 27.47 10.81 1.68
N GLU A 467 27.77 9.58 2.09
CA GLU A 467 28.27 8.53 1.19
C GLU A 467 27.27 8.20 0.08
N ALA A 468 25.99 8.04 0.45
CA ALA A 468 24.94 7.68 -0.50
C ALA A 468 24.68 8.77 -1.55
N LEU A 469 24.68 10.05 -1.14
CA LEU A 469 24.55 11.20 -2.04
C LEU A 469 25.77 11.32 -2.95
N ASN A 470 26.98 11.23 -2.39
CA ASN A 470 28.22 11.26 -3.19
C ASN A 470 28.23 10.13 -4.23
N ARG A 471 27.75 8.95 -3.85
CA ARG A 471 27.66 7.81 -4.77
C ARG A 471 26.69 8.07 -5.93
N PHE A 472 25.54 8.69 -5.65
CA PHE A 472 24.59 9.05 -6.68
C PHE A 472 25.19 10.09 -7.64
N ASP A 473 25.82 11.13 -7.10
CA ASP A 473 26.45 12.20 -7.87
C ASP A 473 27.56 11.68 -8.78
N ARG A 474 28.38 10.74 -8.31
CA ARG A 474 29.49 10.20 -9.11
C ARG A 474 29.05 9.17 -10.15
N THR A 475 27.94 8.47 -9.89
CA THR A 475 27.52 7.32 -10.72
C THR A 475 26.44 7.68 -11.72
N PHE A 476 25.40 8.38 -11.27
CA PHE A 476 24.18 8.58 -12.05
C PHE A 476 24.05 10.00 -12.59
N LYS A 477 24.42 11.04 -11.82
CA LYS A 477 24.21 12.44 -12.21
C LYS A 477 24.80 12.81 -13.59
N PRO A 478 26.04 12.40 -13.97
CA PRO A 478 26.58 12.69 -15.29
C PRO A 478 25.81 11.99 -16.41
N LEU A 479 25.37 10.75 -16.17
CA LEU A 479 24.62 9.96 -17.13
C LEU A 479 23.19 10.49 -17.30
N LEU A 480 22.54 10.90 -16.21
CA LEU A 480 21.22 11.52 -16.24
C LEU A 480 21.24 12.87 -16.95
N ALA A 481 22.30 13.67 -16.77
CA ALA A 481 22.49 14.91 -17.53
C ALA A 481 22.70 14.66 -19.04
N ALA A 482 23.35 13.55 -19.41
CA ALA A 482 23.40 13.12 -20.81
C ALA A 482 22.00 12.73 -21.32
N CYS A 483 21.25 11.95 -20.56
CA CYS A 483 19.87 11.57 -20.89
C CYS A 483 18.96 12.79 -21.06
N GLU A 484 19.06 13.79 -20.18
CA GLU A 484 18.27 15.02 -20.22
C GLU A 484 18.41 15.77 -21.55
N ARG A 485 19.64 15.88 -22.07
CA ARG A 485 19.92 16.55 -23.36
C ARG A 485 19.25 15.87 -24.56
N HIS A 486 18.93 14.58 -24.45
CA HIS A 486 18.32 13.79 -25.52
C HIS A 486 16.89 13.33 -25.20
N ILE A 487 16.30 13.79 -24.09
CA ILE A 487 15.06 13.25 -23.51
C ILE A 487 13.88 13.22 -24.49
N MET A 488 13.79 14.21 -25.37
CA MET A 488 12.70 14.34 -26.35
C MET A 488 12.75 13.28 -27.47
N TYR A 489 13.90 12.64 -27.69
CA TYR A 489 14.07 11.58 -28.70
C TYR A 489 13.74 10.19 -28.15
N PHE A 490 13.50 10.06 -26.84
CA PHE A 490 13.31 8.76 -26.24
C PHE A 490 11.86 8.25 -26.33
N SER A 491 11.74 6.94 -26.18
CA SER A 491 10.46 6.25 -26.04
C SER A 491 9.61 6.84 -24.92
N LYS A 492 8.29 6.61 -24.99
CA LYS A 492 7.35 6.98 -23.92
C LYS A 492 7.83 6.47 -22.56
N ASP A 493 8.25 5.21 -22.50
CA ASP A 493 8.61 4.55 -21.25
C ASP A 493 9.87 5.19 -20.67
N ALA A 494 10.92 5.38 -21.49
CA ALA A 494 12.14 6.06 -21.04
C ALA A 494 11.88 7.47 -20.49
N ARG A 495 11.01 8.26 -21.15
CA ARG A 495 10.60 9.59 -20.69
C ARG A 495 9.85 9.54 -19.36
N LEU A 496 8.88 8.63 -19.22
CA LEU A 496 8.13 8.44 -17.98
C LEU A 496 9.04 8.01 -16.82
N CYS A 497 9.94 7.06 -17.06
CA CYS A 497 10.86 6.57 -16.05
C CYS A 497 11.81 7.66 -15.57
N TYR A 498 12.38 8.43 -16.51
CA TYR A 498 13.24 9.57 -16.20
C TYR A 498 12.51 10.60 -15.35
N TYR A 499 11.30 11.00 -15.78
CA TYR A 499 10.44 11.93 -15.06
C TYR A 499 10.16 11.46 -13.63
N LEU A 500 9.72 10.21 -13.45
CA LEU A 500 9.42 9.64 -12.13
C LEU A 500 10.66 9.57 -11.24
N LEU A 501 11.82 9.19 -11.78
CA LEU A 501 13.07 9.13 -11.01
C LEU A 501 13.46 10.52 -10.52
N GLN A 502 13.51 11.52 -11.42
CA GLN A 502 13.95 12.87 -11.06
C GLN A 502 13.02 13.50 -10.02
N LEU A 503 11.71 13.39 -10.22
CA LEU A 503 10.72 13.91 -9.26
C LEU A 503 10.89 13.24 -7.90
N HIS A 504 10.90 11.90 -7.85
CA HIS A 504 10.96 11.16 -6.59
C HIS A 504 12.29 11.34 -5.85
N TYR A 505 13.42 11.36 -6.57
CA TYR A 505 14.73 11.53 -5.95
C TYR A 505 14.81 12.89 -5.27
N HIS A 506 14.50 13.97 -5.98
CA HIS A 506 14.57 15.33 -5.45
C HIS A 506 13.46 15.66 -4.43
N MET A 507 12.29 15.02 -4.51
CA MET A 507 11.29 15.05 -3.44
C MET A 507 11.89 14.50 -2.13
N GLY A 508 12.57 13.35 -2.20
CA GLY A 508 13.26 12.76 -1.05
C GLY A 508 14.34 13.68 -0.48
N LEU A 509 15.13 14.31 -1.33
CA LEU A 509 16.17 15.26 -0.90
C LEU A 509 15.58 16.52 -0.24
N LEU A 510 14.49 17.08 -0.76
CA LEU A 510 13.81 18.21 -0.10
C LEU A 510 13.20 17.80 1.23
N LEU A 511 12.66 16.59 1.34
CA LEU A 511 12.19 16.07 2.62
C LEU A 511 13.35 15.96 3.62
N LEU A 512 14.50 15.41 3.20
CA LEU A 512 15.72 15.35 4.01
C LEU A 512 16.16 16.75 4.48
N CYS A 513 16.25 17.72 3.57
CA CYS A 513 16.60 19.10 3.92
C CYS A 513 15.57 19.72 4.88
N THR A 514 14.29 19.43 4.69
CA THR A 514 13.22 19.92 5.58
C THR A 514 13.35 19.32 6.99
N LEU A 515 13.64 18.02 7.09
CA LEU A 515 13.88 17.35 8.37
C LEU A 515 15.09 17.96 9.09
N ALA A 516 16.22 18.10 8.39
CA ALA A 516 17.44 18.70 8.93
C ALA A 516 17.21 20.15 9.40
N ALA A 517 16.47 20.95 8.62
CA ALA A 517 16.12 22.31 8.99
C ALA A 517 15.18 22.37 10.21
N SER A 518 14.21 21.46 10.33
CA SER A 518 13.25 21.48 11.44
C SER A 518 13.87 21.21 12.82
N ILE A 519 15.08 20.63 12.84
CA ILE A 519 15.85 20.41 14.06
C ILE A 519 17.13 21.24 14.11
N GLU A 520 17.27 22.24 13.22
CA GLU A 520 18.43 23.14 13.15
C GLU A 520 19.78 22.42 12.96
N ARG A 521 19.76 21.21 12.38
CA ARG A 521 20.95 20.38 12.10
C ARG A 521 21.22 20.28 10.61
N MET A 522 21.47 21.45 10.00
CA MET A 522 21.80 21.54 8.57
C MET A 522 23.07 20.77 8.19
N ASP A 523 23.95 20.49 9.16
CA ASP A 523 25.15 19.67 9.01
C ASP A 523 24.87 18.22 8.58
N ILE A 524 23.67 17.68 8.86
CA ILE A 524 23.28 16.32 8.47
C ILE A 524 23.35 16.13 6.94
N VAL A 525 23.07 17.19 6.18
CA VAL A 525 23.07 17.14 4.71
C VAL A 525 24.35 17.80 4.19
N PRO A 526 25.18 17.09 3.42
CA PRO A 526 26.36 17.68 2.81
C PRO A 526 25.94 18.78 1.82
N ASN A 527 26.61 19.94 1.86
CA ASN A 527 26.30 21.08 1.00
C ASN A 527 24.80 21.44 1.00
N PHE A 528 24.20 21.49 2.20
CA PHE A 528 22.75 21.65 2.43
C PHE A 528 22.07 22.63 1.46
N ASP A 529 22.58 23.86 1.32
CA ASP A 529 21.98 24.88 0.46
C ASP A 529 22.04 24.51 -1.03
N ALA A 530 23.13 23.90 -1.48
CA ALA A 530 23.28 23.45 -2.86
C ALA A 530 22.28 22.33 -3.16
N VAL A 531 22.21 21.31 -2.29
CA VAL A 531 21.26 20.19 -2.44
C VAL A 531 19.82 20.70 -2.45
N ARG A 532 19.49 21.62 -1.54
CA ARG A 532 18.16 22.21 -1.44
C ARG A 532 17.80 23.01 -2.70
N ARG A 533 18.68 23.91 -3.15
CA ARG A 533 18.47 24.74 -4.34
C ARG A 533 18.36 23.90 -5.62
N GLU A 534 19.26 22.95 -5.80
CA GLU A 534 19.23 22.02 -6.93
C GLU A 534 17.93 21.23 -6.94
N SER A 535 17.49 20.70 -5.79
CA SER A 535 16.26 19.91 -5.73
C SER A 535 15.01 20.71 -6.07
N VAL A 536 14.92 21.97 -5.65
CA VAL A 536 13.83 22.87 -6.09
C VAL A 536 13.87 23.05 -7.61
N HIS A 537 15.04 23.37 -8.17
CA HIS A 537 15.19 23.58 -9.60
C HIS A 537 14.80 22.35 -10.42
N VAL A 538 15.32 21.17 -10.05
CA VAL A 538 15.03 19.91 -10.76
C VAL A 538 13.56 19.54 -10.65
N ILE A 539 12.91 19.73 -9.49
CA ILE A 539 11.45 19.49 -9.36
C ILE A 539 10.67 20.35 -10.35
N PHE A 540 10.92 21.65 -10.42
CA PHE A 540 10.18 22.53 -11.33
C PHE A 540 10.49 22.25 -12.80
N SER A 541 11.75 21.98 -13.14
CA SER A 541 12.14 21.55 -14.49
C SER A 541 11.44 20.24 -14.89
N THR A 542 11.41 19.27 -13.98
CA THR A 542 10.78 17.95 -14.19
C THR A 542 9.26 18.07 -14.33
N ILE A 543 8.60 18.91 -13.53
CA ILE A 543 7.16 19.15 -13.63
C ILE A 543 6.83 19.88 -14.95
N SER A 544 7.62 20.90 -15.31
CA SER A 544 7.46 21.59 -16.60
C SER A 544 7.65 20.63 -17.79
N PHE A 545 8.66 19.76 -17.73
CA PHE A 545 8.83 18.67 -18.69
C PHE A 545 7.59 17.76 -18.73
N GLY A 546 7.09 17.33 -17.57
CA GLY A 546 5.91 16.47 -17.47
C GLY A 546 4.64 17.08 -18.07
N LEU A 547 4.42 18.38 -17.86
CA LEU A 547 3.33 19.15 -18.47
C LEU A 547 3.47 19.24 -20.00
N SER A 548 4.68 19.49 -20.49
CA SER A 548 4.95 19.60 -21.93
C SER A 548 4.95 18.25 -22.66
N CYS A 549 5.23 17.16 -21.95
CA CYS A 549 5.40 15.84 -22.53
C CYS A 549 4.06 15.14 -22.75
N GLN A 550 3.54 15.26 -23.97
CA GLN A 550 2.26 14.71 -24.39
C GLN A 550 2.39 13.26 -24.88
N VAL A 551 1.52 12.38 -24.37
CA VAL A 551 1.60 10.93 -24.54
C VAL A 551 0.21 10.35 -24.78
N ALA A 552 0.11 9.43 -25.74
CA ALA A 552 -1.14 8.71 -25.99
C ALA A 552 -1.39 7.60 -24.95
N LEU A 553 -2.66 7.43 -24.57
CA LEU A 553 -3.14 6.31 -23.76
C LEU A 553 -3.62 5.19 -24.70
N GLY A 554 -3.02 3.99 -24.60
CA GLY A 554 -3.41 2.81 -25.36
C GLY A 554 -2.95 2.72 -26.83
N LYS A 555 -3.20 1.57 -27.45
CA LYS A 555 -2.96 1.27 -28.88
C LYS A 555 -4.27 1.39 -29.67
N SER A 556 -4.89 2.57 -29.72
CA SER A 556 -5.98 2.74 -30.69
C SER A 556 -5.39 2.82 -32.09
N GLU A 557 -5.66 1.80 -32.92
CA GLU A 557 -5.26 1.74 -34.34
C GLU A 557 -6.09 2.69 -35.21
N THR A 558 -7.22 3.20 -34.70
CA THR A 558 -8.03 4.20 -35.40
C THR A 558 -7.44 5.59 -35.19
N ARG A 559 -6.67 6.04 -36.17
CA ARG A 559 -5.99 7.36 -36.25
C ARG A 559 -6.86 8.61 -35.98
N ARG A 560 -8.19 8.50 -35.84
CA ARG A 560 -9.11 9.65 -35.85
C ARG A 560 -9.35 10.33 -34.50
N SER A 561 -8.95 9.76 -33.37
CA SER A 561 -9.04 10.44 -32.06
C SER A 561 -8.04 9.89 -31.04
N ARG A 562 -6.73 10.04 -31.30
CA ARG A 562 -5.71 9.71 -30.30
C ARG A 562 -5.60 10.87 -29.32
N LYS A 563 -6.39 10.83 -28.24
CA LYS A 563 -6.26 11.79 -27.12
C LYS A 563 -4.84 11.70 -26.54
N LEU A 564 -4.21 12.87 -26.37
CA LEU A 564 -2.88 13.02 -25.78
C LEU A 564 -3.03 13.56 -24.35
N TYR A 565 -2.18 13.07 -23.45
CA TYR A 565 -2.20 13.40 -22.04
C TYR A 565 -0.79 13.75 -21.57
N SER A 566 -0.68 14.70 -20.64
CA SER A 566 0.58 15.04 -19.98
C SER A 566 1.10 13.88 -19.12
N LEU A 567 2.39 13.84 -18.81
CA LEU A 567 2.90 12.87 -17.83
C LEU A 567 2.35 13.13 -16.42
N ILE A 568 1.98 14.38 -16.11
CA ILE A 568 1.36 14.76 -14.83
C ILE A 568 0.02 14.07 -14.63
N SER A 569 -0.86 14.13 -15.65
CA SER A 569 -2.18 13.50 -15.60
C SER A 569 -2.11 11.96 -15.53
N LEU A 570 -1.02 11.37 -16.05
CA LEU A 570 -0.77 9.92 -16.05
C LEU A 570 0.07 9.44 -14.85
N ASP A 571 0.46 10.33 -13.92
CA ASP A 571 1.33 9.94 -12.81
C ASP A 571 0.59 9.00 -11.84
N PRO A 572 1.10 7.78 -11.56
CA PRO A 572 0.43 6.83 -10.69
C PRO A 572 0.48 7.19 -9.19
N TYR A 573 1.29 8.16 -8.81
CA TYR A 573 1.49 8.62 -7.44
C TYR A 573 1.28 10.14 -7.35
N PRO A 574 0.04 10.63 -7.57
CA PRO A 574 -0.26 12.08 -7.55
C PRO A 574 0.11 12.74 -6.21
N HIS A 575 0.11 11.98 -5.11
CA HIS A 575 0.54 12.48 -3.81
C HIS A 575 2.05 12.81 -3.73
N HIS A 576 2.90 12.18 -4.55
CA HIS A 576 4.32 12.56 -4.65
C HIS A 576 4.50 13.88 -5.39
N ILE A 577 3.71 14.15 -6.44
CA ILE A 577 3.69 15.48 -7.09
C ILE A 577 3.27 16.54 -6.08
N LEU A 578 2.16 16.31 -5.35
CA LEU A 578 1.66 17.23 -4.34
C LEU A 578 2.69 17.50 -3.24
N ALA A 579 3.35 16.46 -2.72
CA ALA A 579 4.41 16.61 -1.72
C ALA A 579 5.61 17.39 -2.27
N SER A 580 6.01 17.14 -3.52
CA SER A 580 7.10 17.86 -4.20
C SER A 580 6.79 19.35 -4.34
N LEU A 581 5.58 19.67 -4.81
CA LEU A 581 5.10 21.05 -4.95
C LEU A 581 5.07 21.78 -3.60
N GLN A 582 4.53 21.14 -2.56
CA GLN A 582 4.47 21.72 -1.22
C GLN A 582 5.86 21.97 -0.62
N LEU A 583 6.76 20.99 -0.73
CA LEU A 583 8.14 21.13 -0.23
C LEU A 583 8.89 22.22 -0.98
N ALA A 584 8.78 22.25 -2.32
CA ALA A 584 9.47 23.22 -3.16
C ALA A 584 8.94 24.65 -2.96
N ALA A 585 7.61 24.84 -2.88
CA ALA A 585 7.00 26.14 -2.66
C ALA A 585 7.41 26.76 -1.32
N LYS A 586 7.50 25.96 -0.24
CA LYS A 586 8.00 26.42 1.06
C LYS A 586 9.42 26.95 0.96
N VAL A 587 10.29 26.29 0.20
CA VAL A 587 11.68 26.73 0.00
C VAL A 587 11.73 27.99 -0.87
N LEU A 588 10.94 28.07 -1.94
CA LEU A 588 10.87 29.27 -2.78
C LEU A 588 10.44 30.52 -2.00
N LEU A 589 9.46 30.39 -1.10
CA LEU A 589 9.04 31.49 -0.22
C LEU A 589 10.19 31.98 0.67
N ILE A 590 11.05 31.08 1.15
CA ILE A 590 12.25 31.45 1.92
C ILE A 590 13.23 32.21 1.02
N TYR A 591 13.47 31.76 -0.20
CA TYR A 591 14.36 32.44 -1.14
C TYR A 591 13.83 33.81 -1.56
N LEU A 592 12.52 33.95 -1.76
CA LEU A 592 11.90 35.24 -2.08
C LEU A 592 12.05 36.23 -0.92
N LYS A 593 11.78 35.79 0.32
CA LYS A 593 11.96 36.61 1.53
C LYS A 593 13.41 37.04 1.76
N ARG A 594 14.38 36.30 1.20
CA ARG A 594 15.82 36.59 1.30
C ARG A 594 16.38 37.32 0.08
N ASP A 595 15.54 37.68 -0.89
CA ASP A 595 15.95 38.29 -2.16
C ASP A 595 16.97 37.44 -2.95
N GLU A 596 16.89 36.10 -2.80
CA GLU A 596 17.73 35.14 -3.53
C GLU A 596 17.11 34.72 -4.88
N ILE A 597 15.85 35.07 -5.12
CA ILE A 597 15.11 34.82 -6.36
C ILE A 597 14.33 36.08 -6.74
N ALA A 598 14.34 36.42 -8.02
CA ALA A 598 13.58 37.53 -8.55
C ALA A 598 12.07 37.22 -8.56
N GLN A 599 11.24 38.26 -8.40
CA GLN A 599 9.77 38.12 -8.33
C GLN A 599 9.18 37.48 -9.59
N ASP A 600 9.70 37.82 -10.77
CA ASP A 600 9.26 37.26 -12.06
C ASP A 600 9.53 35.74 -12.16
N ALA A 601 10.69 35.29 -11.68
CA ALA A 601 11.02 33.88 -11.59
C ALA A 601 10.09 33.15 -10.59
N PHE A 602 9.79 33.78 -9.46
CA PHE A 602 8.83 33.25 -8.49
C PHE A 602 7.41 33.12 -9.06
N ASP A 603 6.93 34.14 -9.78
CA ASP A 603 5.62 34.13 -10.44
C ASP A 603 5.55 33.03 -11.51
N SER A 604 6.62 32.82 -12.27
CA SER A 604 6.75 31.72 -13.23
C SER A 604 6.64 30.35 -12.53
N PHE A 605 7.30 30.16 -11.39
CA PHE A 605 7.16 28.93 -10.61
C PHE A 605 5.73 28.74 -10.11
N CYS A 606 5.06 29.79 -9.62
CA CYS A 606 3.67 29.71 -9.19
C CYS A 606 2.75 29.23 -10.31
N ARG A 607 2.94 29.73 -11.54
CA ARG A 607 2.20 29.24 -12.72
C ARG A 607 2.41 27.75 -12.94
N ILE A 608 3.65 27.27 -12.93
CA ILE A 608 3.95 25.83 -13.07
C ILE A 608 3.25 25.02 -11.98
N VAL A 609 3.19 25.52 -10.74
CA VAL A 609 2.47 24.84 -9.66
C VAL A 609 0.98 24.71 -9.97
N PHE A 610 0.32 25.79 -10.37
CA PHE A 610 -1.13 25.75 -10.64
C PHE A 610 -1.46 24.94 -11.89
N ASP A 611 -0.67 25.05 -12.97
CA ASP A 611 -0.81 24.23 -14.17
C ASP A 611 -0.69 22.73 -13.83
N ALA A 612 0.27 22.35 -12.97
CA ALA A 612 0.40 20.98 -12.50
C ALA A 612 -0.78 20.53 -11.63
N LEU A 613 -1.30 21.40 -10.77
CA LEU A 613 -2.48 21.08 -9.95
C LEU A 613 -3.74 20.89 -10.80
N ASP A 614 -3.87 21.58 -11.93
CA ASP A 614 -5.02 21.47 -12.83
C ASP A 614 -5.01 20.17 -13.64
N GLU A 615 -3.82 19.65 -13.99
CA GLU A 615 -3.65 18.37 -14.69
C GLU A 615 -3.83 17.14 -13.78
N LEU A 616 -3.70 17.29 -12.46
CA LEU A 616 -3.94 16.21 -11.51
C LEU A 616 -5.44 15.83 -11.42
N PRO A 617 -5.78 14.60 -10.99
CA PRO A 617 -7.18 14.21 -10.82
C PRO A 617 -7.92 15.12 -9.83
N GLN A 618 -8.88 15.91 -10.32
CA GLN A 618 -9.56 16.94 -9.53
C GLN A 618 -10.49 16.39 -8.43
N CYS A 619 -10.89 15.12 -8.53
CA CYS A 619 -11.65 14.43 -7.48
C CYS A 619 -10.83 14.16 -6.20
N LEU A 620 -9.52 14.43 -6.22
CA LEU A 620 -8.64 14.26 -5.06
C LEU A 620 -8.72 15.45 -4.11
N GLN A 621 -9.19 15.20 -2.89
CA GLN A 621 -9.21 16.21 -1.83
C GLN A 621 -7.82 16.78 -1.52
N SER A 622 -6.77 15.96 -1.64
CA SER A 622 -5.40 16.41 -1.42
C SER A 622 -5.00 17.51 -2.41
N VAL A 623 -5.47 17.45 -3.66
CA VAL A 623 -5.23 18.49 -4.67
C VAL A 623 -5.88 19.80 -4.23
N GLN A 624 -7.15 19.76 -3.82
CA GLN A 624 -7.86 20.96 -3.36
C GLN A 624 -7.24 21.56 -2.10
N ARG A 625 -6.84 20.71 -1.14
CA ARG A 625 -6.15 21.15 0.08
C ARG A 625 -4.82 21.82 -0.24
N VAL A 626 -4.00 21.21 -1.11
CA VAL A 626 -2.70 21.78 -1.51
C VAL A 626 -2.91 23.08 -2.28
N ARG A 627 -3.88 23.14 -3.20
CA ARG A 627 -4.25 24.35 -3.95
C ARG A 627 -4.58 25.50 -2.99
N LYS A 628 -5.46 25.26 -2.00
CA LYS A 628 -5.81 26.26 -0.99
C LYS A 628 -4.61 26.69 -0.16
N LEU A 629 -3.86 25.73 0.40
CA LEU A 629 -2.68 26.02 1.23
C LEU A 629 -1.63 26.86 0.50
N LEU A 630 -1.39 26.56 -0.77
CA LEU A 630 -0.45 27.31 -1.59
C LEU A 630 -1.01 28.68 -1.94
N HIS A 631 -2.29 28.79 -2.29
CA HIS A 631 -2.92 30.08 -2.56
C HIS A 631 -2.83 31.00 -1.34
N ASP A 632 -3.16 30.50 -0.15
CA ASP A 632 -3.06 31.25 1.12
C ASP A 632 -1.60 31.65 1.41
N SER A 633 -0.65 30.70 1.31
CA SER A 633 0.78 30.95 1.59
C SER A 633 1.44 31.93 0.62
N LEU A 634 0.97 31.99 -0.62
CA LEU A 634 1.48 32.87 -1.67
C LEU A 634 0.87 34.28 -1.57
N ASN A 635 -0.41 34.38 -1.18
CA ASN A 635 -1.11 35.66 -1.03
C ASN A 635 -0.69 36.43 0.23
N ASP A 636 -0.40 35.77 1.35
CA ASP A 636 0.07 36.43 2.58
C ASP A 636 1.31 37.30 2.35
N THR A 637 2.21 36.87 1.45
CA THR A 637 3.41 37.62 1.06
C THR A 637 3.16 38.88 0.24
N SER A 638 2.00 39.03 -0.42
CA SER A 638 1.65 40.25 -1.16
C SER A 638 1.19 41.40 -0.25
N SER A 639 0.78 41.08 0.98
CA SER A 639 0.27 42.05 1.95
C SER A 639 1.35 42.68 2.85
N ASP A 640 2.48 41.98 3.06
CA ASP A 640 3.58 42.45 3.91
C ASP A 640 4.55 43.40 3.20
N THR A 641 4.57 43.47 1.87
CA THR A 641 5.45 44.37 1.09
C THR A 641 4.97 45.82 1.05
N LEU A 642 3.80 46.14 1.63
CA LEU A 642 3.20 47.49 1.61
C LEU A 642 3.22 48.23 2.96
N ARG A 643 3.90 47.72 4.00
CA ARG A 643 4.10 48.47 5.25
C ARG A 643 5.58 48.67 5.59
N ARG A 644 6.17 49.72 5.01
CA ARG A 644 7.33 50.40 5.62
C ARG A 644 6.91 50.99 6.97
N PRO A 645 7.63 50.76 8.08
CA PRO A 645 7.39 51.47 9.32
C PRO A 645 8.14 52.80 9.30
N ALA A 646 7.40 53.91 9.38
CA ALA A 646 7.98 55.18 9.78
C ALA A 646 8.22 55.14 11.30
N MET A 647 9.46 55.46 11.71
CA MET A 647 9.80 55.72 13.11
C MET A 647 8.99 56.90 13.67
N GLY A 648 8.56 56.80 14.93
CA GLY A 648 8.06 57.95 15.69
C GLY A 648 7.45 57.58 17.03
N LEU A 649 8.21 57.83 18.11
CA LEU A 649 7.80 57.76 19.51
C LEU A 649 6.51 58.55 19.81
N ALA A 650 5.59 57.98 20.60
CA ALA A 650 5.08 58.57 21.85
C ALA A 650 3.86 57.81 22.44
N ARG A 651 4.06 57.34 23.69
CA ARG A 651 3.19 57.46 24.87
C ARG A 651 1.69 57.11 24.82
N GLN A 652 1.37 56.12 25.67
CA GLN A 652 0.29 56.11 26.69
C GLN A 652 -1.10 56.64 26.29
N GLN A 653 -2.08 55.73 26.24
CA GLN A 653 -3.21 55.84 27.18
C GLN A 653 -3.94 54.52 27.41
N ARG A 654 -4.24 54.34 28.69
CA ARG A 654 -4.93 53.26 29.36
C ARG A 654 -6.42 53.62 29.38
N GLN A 655 -7.33 52.71 29.05
CA GLN A 655 -8.57 52.57 29.81
C GLN A 655 -9.33 51.29 29.47
N GLN A 656 -10.11 50.92 30.47
CA GLN A 656 -10.75 49.67 30.79
C GLN A 656 -12.28 49.94 30.78
N ILE A 657 -13.10 48.89 30.76
CA ILE A 657 -14.43 48.79 31.41
C ILE A 657 -15.72 49.10 30.58
N THR A 658 -16.57 48.04 30.52
CA THR A 658 -18.07 47.93 30.43
C THR A 658 -18.82 48.43 29.19
N ARG A 659 -19.68 47.64 28.51
CA ARG A 659 -20.92 46.87 28.85
C ARG A 659 -22.20 47.69 28.59
N ASN A 660 -23.09 47.10 27.77
CA ASN A 660 -24.53 47.36 27.53
C ASN A 660 -24.87 48.62 26.71
N GLU A 661 -25.87 48.70 25.81
CA GLU A 661 -26.93 47.82 25.26
C GLU A 661 -27.70 48.61 24.16
N HIS A 662 -28.53 47.92 23.35
CA HIS A 662 -29.62 48.42 22.45
C HIS A 662 -29.19 49.13 21.14
N GLU A 663 -29.84 48.98 19.98
CA GLU A 663 -30.99 48.21 19.47
C GLU A 663 -31.01 48.38 17.92
N ASN A 664 -31.80 47.54 17.25
CA ASN A 664 -32.34 47.66 15.88
C ASN A 664 -31.58 47.02 14.68
N GLY A 665 -32.11 45.87 14.25
CA GLY A 665 -32.95 45.84 13.05
C GLY A 665 -32.34 45.30 11.76
N ASN A 666 -32.42 43.97 11.56
CA ASN A 666 -32.98 43.28 10.38
C ASN A 666 -32.36 41.88 10.22
N GLU A 667 -33.06 40.87 10.74
CA GLU A 667 -32.87 39.48 10.34
C GLU A 667 -33.53 39.25 8.98
N TYR A 668 -32.70 38.91 7.98
CA TYR A 668 -33.16 38.32 6.73
C TYR A 668 -33.04 36.80 6.89
N ILE A 669 -34.18 36.13 7.03
CA ILE A 669 -34.28 34.66 7.02
C ILE A 669 -34.30 34.22 5.54
N PRO A 670 -33.32 33.45 5.03
CA PRO A 670 -33.50 32.70 3.80
C PRO A 670 -34.24 31.41 4.16
N GLY A 671 -35.38 31.20 3.51
CA GLY A 671 -36.29 30.08 3.76
C GLY A 671 -35.63 28.71 3.60
N GLU A 672 -36.09 27.79 4.45
CA GLU A 672 -35.94 26.35 4.29
C GLU A 672 -36.53 25.92 2.95
N GLU A 673 -35.67 25.69 1.95
CA GLU A 673 -36.02 24.83 0.83
C GLU A 673 -35.91 23.37 1.30
N SER A 674 -37.09 22.78 1.48
CA SER A 674 -37.32 21.36 1.68
C SER A 674 -36.55 20.51 0.65
N TYR A 675 -35.41 19.95 1.06
CA TYR A 675 -34.74 18.89 0.31
C TYR A 675 -35.66 17.65 0.30
N GLY A 676 -36.17 17.32 -0.88
CA GLY A 676 -36.80 16.03 -1.12
C GLY A 676 -35.79 14.91 -0.92
N ASP A 677 -36.19 13.92 -0.12
CA ASP A 677 -35.49 12.65 0.08
C ASP A 677 -35.02 12.04 -1.25
N ILE A 678 -33.70 11.90 -1.40
CA ILE A 678 -33.09 11.13 -2.48
C ILE A 678 -33.13 9.66 -2.09
N THR A 679 -34.13 8.94 -2.60
CA THR A 679 -34.23 7.46 -2.59
C THR A 679 -33.18 6.77 -3.50
N GLY A 680 -32.02 7.38 -3.72
CA GLY A 680 -31.00 6.98 -4.71
C GLY A 680 -29.79 6.20 -4.16
N SER A 681 -29.62 6.12 -2.84
CA SER A 681 -28.46 5.46 -2.20
C SER A 681 -28.41 3.94 -2.45
N ASP A 682 -29.56 3.27 -2.38
CA ASP A 682 -29.65 1.81 -2.52
C ASP A 682 -29.43 1.33 -3.97
N HIS A 683 -29.83 2.15 -4.95
CA HIS A 683 -29.64 1.84 -6.37
C HIS A 683 -28.18 1.86 -6.80
N LEU A 684 -27.41 2.84 -6.33
CA LEU A 684 -25.99 2.96 -6.69
C LEU A 684 -25.10 1.96 -5.94
N GLY A 685 -25.44 1.65 -4.67
CA GLY A 685 -24.80 0.56 -3.93
C GLY A 685 -25.02 -0.81 -4.62
N SER A 686 -26.25 -1.09 -5.05
CA SER A 686 -26.56 -2.28 -5.85
C SER A 686 -25.77 -2.30 -7.16
N PHE A 687 -25.65 -1.16 -7.85
CA PHE A 687 -24.87 -1.06 -9.08
C PHE A 687 -23.38 -1.35 -8.87
N VAL A 688 -22.74 -0.82 -7.82
CA VAL A 688 -21.32 -1.11 -7.51
C VAL A 688 -21.07 -2.60 -7.31
N THR A 689 -21.95 -3.30 -6.58
CA THR A 689 -21.82 -4.75 -6.45
C THR A 689 -21.92 -5.47 -7.80
N LYS A 690 -22.75 -4.99 -8.73
CA LYS A 690 -22.85 -5.55 -10.09
C LYS A 690 -21.57 -5.36 -10.91
N ILE A 691 -20.84 -4.24 -10.72
CA ILE A 691 -19.54 -3.99 -11.38
C ILE A 691 -18.50 -5.01 -10.93
N ASP A 692 -18.40 -5.29 -9.63
CA ASP A 692 -17.44 -6.26 -9.12
C ASP A 692 -17.79 -7.69 -9.55
N GLU A 693 -19.08 -8.03 -9.58
CA GLU A 693 -19.54 -9.32 -10.10
C GLU A 693 -19.30 -9.44 -11.61
N ALA A 694 -19.44 -8.34 -12.37
CA ALA A 694 -19.01 -8.27 -13.77
C ALA A 694 -17.52 -8.56 -13.90
N GLY A 695 -16.68 -7.90 -13.10
CA GLY A 695 -15.24 -8.18 -13.07
C GLY A 695 -14.90 -9.62 -12.67
N HIS A 696 -15.64 -10.20 -11.72
CA HIS A 696 -15.48 -11.59 -11.33
C HIS A 696 -15.86 -12.57 -12.46
N ARG A 697 -16.88 -12.25 -13.27
CA ARG A 697 -17.21 -13.02 -14.49
C ARG A 697 -16.15 -12.85 -15.58
N CYS A 698 -15.54 -11.67 -15.67
CA CYS A 698 -14.50 -11.34 -16.66
C CYS A 698 -13.09 -11.77 -16.25
N GLN A 699 -12.87 -12.44 -15.11
CA GLN A 699 -11.54 -12.82 -14.61
C GLN A 699 -10.65 -13.53 -15.64
N ALA A 700 -11.23 -14.41 -16.46
CA ALA A 700 -10.49 -15.11 -17.51
C ALA A 700 -9.91 -14.14 -18.56
N LYS A 701 -10.60 -13.03 -18.83
CA LYS A 701 -10.18 -11.97 -19.75
C LYS A 701 -9.28 -10.92 -19.09
N THR A 702 -9.29 -10.82 -17.76
CA THR A 702 -8.57 -9.79 -17.00
C THR A 702 -7.45 -10.37 -16.13
N LEU A 703 -7.78 -10.91 -14.95
CA LEU A 703 -6.82 -11.47 -14.00
C LEU A 703 -6.03 -12.68 -14.54
N PHE A 704 -6.61 -13.44 -15.47
CA PHE A 704 -6.01 -14.63 -16.06
C PHE A 704 -5.82 -14.53 -17.58
N ALA A 705 -5.81 -13.31 -18.14
CA ALA A 705 -5.72 -13.04 -19.58
C ALA A 705 -4.48 -13.64 -20.25
N ARG A 706 -3.42 -13.88 -19.46
CA ARG A 706 -2.25 -14.68 -19.83
C ARG A 706 -2.15 -15.84 -18.85
N PRO A 707 -1.74 -17.03 -19.30
CA PRO A 707 -1.52 -18.14 -18.38
C PRO A 707 -0.51 -17.67 -17.32
N PRO A 708 -0.76 -17.98 -16.03
CA PRO A 708 0.24 -17.77 -15.00
C PRO A 708 1.50 -18.51 -15.44
N ILE A 709 2.67 -18.04 -14.99
CA ILE A 709 3.80 -18.95 -15.00
C ILE A 709 3.40 -20.09 -14.06
N VAL A 710 3.45 -21.31 -14.58
CA VAL A 710 3.21 -22.50 -13.76
C VAL A 710 4.41 -22.61 -12.82
N LEU A 711 4.30 -21.91 -11.70
CA LEU A 711 5.22 -21.98 -10.57
C LEU A 711 4.94 -23.34 -9.89
N GLY A 712 5.38 -24.41 -10.53
CA GLY A 712 5.11 -25.77 -10.07
C GLY A 712 5.57 -25.95 -8.62
N THR A 713 4.70 -26.46 -7.77
CA THR A 713 5.02 -27.01 -6.46
C THR A 713 4.76 -28.50 -6.48
N ASN A 714 5.49 -29.25 -7.32
CA ASN A 714 5.78 -30.69 -7.11
C ASN A 714 6.70 -31.23 -8.22
N SER A 715 7.69 -32.01 -7.75
CA SER A 715 8.44 -33.10 -8.39
C SER A 715 9.06 -32.86 -9.77
#